data_AF-A0A1J4XR44-F1
#
_entry.id   AF-A0A1J4XR44-F1
#
_cell.length_a   1.000
_cell.length_b   1.000
_cell.length_c   1.000
_cell.angle_alpha   90.00
_cell.angle_beta   90.00
_cell.angle_gamma   90.00
#
_symmetry.space_group_name_H-M   'P 1'
#
loop_
_entity.id
_entity.type
_entity.pdbx_description
1 polymer ?
#
loop_
_entity_poly.entity_id
_entity_poly.type
_entity_poly.pdbx_seq_one_letter_code
_entity_poly.pdbx_strand_id
1 'polypeptide(L)'
;MPKKPVFLDKLKEKKVVFIILAICFLYIFLKSMIYLKGLVFFDEGVYVGMAKYFASAGKIGYFESIRPLALPLLIMPLQLIPINPLITGSLIGLLLTLCCIPAVYYSTNKCFGNKTALWSAFLFSVSVSIIMFGSYILPDVPAYVLALLGAALVIERKYILGGITVGIGFLFKFPVFIVIFPLLAYILIKEKKPLPLIRFGLGVAISSLPYFIFNMFYYQGSILSRLFKPLIDASRLIENPTWVYTKASLWIYLAQIIITETIAVLLLVFALVKNIKKHKENMMVILACMALFLAYFSFRVPRYDMRYVLPVVIFIMPIAGLGAAEFFKSKRKYFAFFVMLFIFPGIVSICLFGILKEPVKHDLFMKQIIEEYNGTVFVTNNGIPLLYSKSKVELMPGSNLGNTYLTYRENDNADWFIFHPDGYPCPPGDDICELNFKKKTDIILSRNNILNCGYLNGARLIILTKDKPYISKEECTKKINYYNITSSESSVFIRISSAGFTLEGDVQNKDALLEIINIAEDKKIPLILVLTSSSIKPNNDAIDFIRSIPEEIELGVLPIENIETNVFINNIYKWTGRKITAIAPLGDDWNKKEVSIPYGINCSIVGSWDQTILPVNKKGIDLFVVSDWQRNEVYDYETLKSWYDILYDCEDEIGIDIPLYLMSKDNFIKVKRFIDYIGIKQEIGLSDG
;
A
#
# COMPACT_ATOMS: atom_id res chain seq x y z
N MET A 1 -16.49 26.77 -58.61
CA MET A 1 -16.69 27.08 -57.18
C MET A 1 -15.37 27.53 -56.57
N PRO A 2 -15.25 28.76 -56.05
CA PRO A 2 -14.00 29.24 -55.48
C PRO A 2 -13.65 28.45 -54.21
N LYS A 3 -12.42 27.94 -54.14
CA LYS A 3 -11.87 27.31 -52.93
C LYS A 3 -11.97 28.32 -51.79
N LYS A 4 -12.68 27.97 -50.70
CA LYS A 4 -12.74 28.79 -49.49
C LYS A 4 -11.31 29.18 -49.07
N PRO A 5 -11.07 30.44 -48.69
CA PRO A 5 -9.73 30.93 -48.39
C PRO A 5 -9.16 30.22 -47.15
N VAL A 6 -7.96 29.68 -47.31
CA VAL A 6 -7.11 28.98 -46.30
C VAL A 6 -6.96 29.77 -44.99
N PHE A 7 -7.18 31.09 -45.02
CA PHE A 7 -7.11 31.99 -43.87
C PHE A 7 -8.16 31.71 -42.78
N LEU A 8 -9.38 31.30 -43.16
CA LEU A 8 -10.44 30.97 -42.19
C LEU A 8 -10.16 29.69 -41.41
N ASP A 9 -9.40 28.75 -41.98
CA ASP A 9 -9.01 27.53 -41.27
C ASP A 9 -7.86 27.80 -40.28
N LYS A 10 -6.91 28.68 -40.61
CA LYS A 10 -5.91 29.19 -39.64
C LYS A 10 -6.53 30.00 -38.49
N LEU A 11 -7.59 30.77 -38.73
CA LEU A 11 -8.31 31.50 -37.67
C LEU A 11 -9.08 30.58 -36.73
N LYS A 12 -9.62 29.45 -37.24
CA LYS A 12 -10.24 28.42 -36.38
C LYS A 12 -9.21 27.74 -35.49
N GLU A 13 -8.02 27.46 -36.03
CA GLU A 13 -6.91 26.91 -35.26
C GLU A 13 -6.49 27.86 -34.12
N LYS A 14 -6.37 29.17 -34.39
CA LYS A 14 -6.07 30.17 -33.35
C LYS A 14 -7.13 30.24 -32.25
N LYS A 15 -8.42 30.16 -32.59
CA LYS A 15 -9.52 30.16 -31.60
C LYS A 15 -9.48 28.93 -30.70
N VAL A 16 -9.24 27.75 -31.27
CA VAL A 16 -9.10 26.51 -30.50
C VAL A 16 -7.93 26.60 -29.52
N VAL A 17 -6.77 27.09 -29.98
CA VAL A 17 -5.59 27.28 -29.12
C VAL A 17 -5.91 28.22 -27.97
N PHE A 18 -6.55 29.37 -28.23
CA PHE A 18 -6.94 30.32 -27.17
C PHE A 18 -7.91 29.69 -26.16
N ILE A 19 -8.86 28.87 -26.62
CA ILE A 19 -9.78 28.15 -25.72
C ILE A 19 -9.02 27.14 -24.86
N ILE A 20 -8.10 26.35 -25.44
CA ILE A 20 -7.29 25.41 -24.67
C ILE A 20 -6.43 26.17 -23.64
N LEU A 21 -5.82 27.29 -24.01
CA LEU A 21 -5.08 28.13 -23.08
C LEU A 21 -5.97 28.68 -21.95
N ALA A 22 -7.19 29.10 -22.25
CA ALA A 22 -8.16 29.53 -21.24
C ALA A 22 -8.55 28.38 -20.30
N ILE A 23 -8.72 27.16 -20.82
CA ILE A 23 -8.96 25.95 -20.03
C ILE A 23 -7.75 25.65 -19.12
N CYS A 24 -6.53 25.75 -19.65
CA CYS A 24 -5.31 25.59 -18.86
C CYS A 24 -5.21 26.66 -17.75
N PHE A 25 -5.54 27.92 -18.07
CA PHE A 25 -5.55 29.00 -17.09
C PHE A 25 -6.58 28.74 -15.98
N LEU A 26 -7.80 28.31 -16.34
CA LEU A 26 -8.83 27.92 -15.37
C LEU A 26 -8.32 26.79 -14.46
N TYR A 27 -7.67 25.77 -15.02
CA TYR A 27 -7.07 24.69 -14.25
C TYR A 27 -6.01 25.20 -13.26
N ILE A 28 -5.10 26.07 -13.71
CA ILE A 28 -4.08 26.69 -12.86
C ILE A 28 -4.75 27.49 -11.74
N PHE A 29 -5.77 28.29 -12.05
CA PHE A 29 -6.52 29.06 -11.07
C PHE A 29 -7.16 28.16 -10.01
N LEU A 30 -7.92 27.13 -10.42
CA LEU A 30 -8.55 26.18 -9.50
C LEU A 30 -7.50 25.44 -8.66
N LYS A 31 -6.39 25.02 -9.26
CA LYS A 31 -5.30 24.33 -8.56
C LYS A 31 -4.61 25.25 -7.55
N SER A 32 -4.40 26.53 -7.88
CA SER A 32 -3.73 27.48 -6.98
C SER A 32 -4.48 27.64 -5.65
N MET A 33 -5.80 27.48 -5.65
CA MET A 33 -6.63 27.49 -4.43
C MET A 33 -6.36 26.30 -3.50
N ILE A 34 -5.87 25.17 -4.04
CA ILE A 34 -5.56 23.94 -3.30
C ILE A 34 -4.10 23.93 -2.85
N TYR A 35 -3.21 24.41 -3.72
CA TYR A 35 -1.76 24.28 -3.58
C TYR A 35 -1.19 25.00 -2.35
N LEU A 36 -1.90 26.00 -1.81
CA LEU A 36 -1.47 26.78 -0.64
C LEU A 36 -1.42 26.00 0.69
N LYS A 37 -1.68 24.69 0.70
CA LYS A 37 -1.84 23.91 1.95
C LYS A 37 -0.67 23.03 2.34
N GLY A 38 0.33 22.86 1.48
CA GLY A 38 1.60 22.19 1.86
C GLY A 38 1.48 20.74 2.32
N LEU A 39 0.33 20.08 2.16
CA LEU A 39 0.19 18.67 2.51
C LEU A 39 0.98 17.81 1.53
N VAL A 40 1.92 17.05 2.08
CA VAL A 40 2.77 16.11 1.34
C VAL A 40 2.30 14.71 1.67
N PHE A 41 1.89 13.95 0.65
CA PHE A 41 1.65 12.53 0.81
C PHE A 41 2.95 11.74 0.83
N PHE A 42 2.91 10.59 1.51
CA PHE A 42 4.01 9.62 1.56
C PHE A 42 4.63 9.38 0.17
N ASP A 43 3.78 9.06 -0.81
CA ASP A 43 4.20 8.76 -2.19
C ASP A 43 4.96 9.91 -2.86
N GLU A 44 4.61 11.17 -2.59
CA GLU A 44 5.29 12.33 -3.16
C GLU A 44 6.73 12.43 -2.65
N GLY A 45 6.89 12.22 -1.33
CA GLY A 45 8.19 12.11 -0.70
C GLY A 45 9.04 11.00 -1.31
N VAL A 46 8.44 9.84 -1.59
CA VAL A 46 9.12 8.71 -2.24
C VAL A 46 9.57 9.07 -3.65
N TYR A 47 8.73 9.65 -4.50
CA TYR A 47 9.11 10.01 -5.87
C TYR A 47 10.23 11.04 -5.92
N VAL A 48 10.22 12.02 -5.02
CA VAL A 48 11.32 13.00 -4.87
C VAL A 48 12.57 12.34 -4.30
N GLY A 49 12.42 11.45 -3.31
CA GLY A 49 13.52 10.66 -2.75
C GLY A 49 14.22 9.81 -3.82
N MET A 50 13.46 9.17 -4.70
CA MET A 50 13.99 8.42 -5.85
C MET A 50 14.69 9.34 -6.85
N ALA A 51 14.13 10.53 -7.11
CA ALA A 51 14.77 11.51 -7.98
C ALA A 51 16.13 11.96 -7.45
N LYS A 52 16.24 12.22 -6.13
CA LYS A 52 17.51 12.51 -5.45
C LYS A 52 18.49 11.34 -5.51
N TYR A 53 17.98 10.11 -5.35
CA TYR A 53 18.78 8.89 -5.46
C TYR A 53 19.47 8.81 -6.83
N PHE A 54 18.72 9.00 -7.92
CA PHE A 54 19.31 9.00 -9.24
C PHE A 54 20.23 10.21 -9.49
N ALA A 55 19.85 11.41 -9.04
CA ALA A 55 20.64 12.63 -9.21
C ALA A 55 22.01 12.54 -8.51
N SER A 56 22.09 11.83 -7.39
CA SER A 56 23.28 11.68 -6.56
C SER A 56 24.03 10.36 -6.77
N ALA A 57 23.61 9.55 -7.74
CA ALA A 57 24.10 8.18 -7.96
C ALA A 57 24.07 7.31 -6.68
N GLY A 58 23.00 7.44 -5.89
CA GLY A 58 22.72 6.64 -4.70
C GLY A 58 23.25 7.19 -3.38
N LYS A 59 23.92 8.35 -3.38
CA LYS A 59 24.46 8.97 -2.15
C LYS A 59 23.40 9.64 -1.28
N ILE A 60 22.32 10.14 -1.88
CA ILE A 60 21.26 10.93 -1.24
C ILE A 60 19.90 10.38 -1.67
N GLY A 61 18.94 10.34 -0.76
CA GLY A 61 17.57 9.93 -1.06
C GLY A 61 17.33 8.44 -0.84
N TYR A 62 16.32 7.91 -1.52
CA TYR A 62 15.81 6.56 -1.31
C TYR A 62 15.36 5.96 -2.64
N PHE A 63 15.67 4.68 -2.87
CA PHE A 63 15.22 3.96 -4.05
C PHE A 63 14.20 2.89 -3.68
N GLU A 64 12.97 3.01 -4.19
CA GLU A 64 11.93 2.01 -4.00
C GLU A 64 11.76 1.15 -5.26
N SER A 65 12.03 -0.15 -5.15
CA SER A 65 12.00 -1.06 -6.30
C SER A 65 10.62 -1.26 -6.90
N ILE A 66 9.55 -1.09 -6.12
CA ILE A 66 8.17 -1.34 -6.53
C ILE A 66 7.57 -0.21 -7.38
N ARG A 67 8.30 0.87 -7.64
CA ARG A 67 7.80 2.03 -8.39
C ARG A 67 8.39 2.13 -9.80
N PRO A 68 7.59 2.55 -10.78
CA PRO A 68 8.09 2.94 -12.10
C PRO A 68 8.99 4.18 -12.06
N LEU A 69 9.91 4.30 -13.03
CA LEU A 69 10.99 5.29 -12.99
C LEU A 69 10.71 6.61 -13.74
N ALA A 70 9.66 6.72 -14.57
CA ALA A 70 9.49 7.90 -15.43
C ALA A 70 9.35 9.20 -14.63
N LEU A 71 8.52 9.20 -13.57
CA LEU A 71 8.32 10.40 -12.76
C LEU A 71 9.61 10.79 -11.99
N PRO A 72 10.30 9.88 -11.25
CA PRO A 72 11.60 10.19 -10.65
C PRO A 72 12.62 10.75 -11.64
N LEU A 73 12.75 10.16 -12.83
CA LEU A 73 13.71 10.60 -13.84
C LEU A 73 13.37 11.96 -14.44
N LEU A 74 12.10 12.35 -14.49
CA LEU A 74 11.69 13.70 -14.88
C LEU A 74 11.95 14.74 -13.79
N ILE A 75 11.87 14.34 -12.51
CA ILE A 75 12.17 15.21 -11.37
C ILE A 75 13.67 15.39 -11.14
N MET A 76 14.46 14.36 -11.46
CA MET A 76 15.90 14.27 -11.20
C MET A 76 16.70 15.53 -11.62
N PRO A 77 16.55 16.11 -12.83
CA PRO A 77 17.35 17.26 -13.23
C PRO A 77 17.12 18.50 -12.36
N LEU A 78 15.91 18.67 -11.81
CA LEU A 78 15.59 19.80 -10.94
C LEU A 78 16.14 19.63 -9.53
N GLN A 79 16.44 18.41 -9.10
CA GLN A 79 17.08 18.15 -7.80
C GLN A 79 18.56 18.54 -7.78
N LEU A 80 19.17 18.80 -8.95
CA LEU A 80 20.53 19.34 -9.06
C LEU A 80 20.58 20.85 -8.77
N ILE A 81 19.43 21.52 -8.73
CA ILE A 81 19.33 22.95 -8.46
C ILE A 81 18.92 23.11 -6.98
N PRO A 82 19.53 24.01 -6.19
CA PRO A 82 19.21 24.20 -4.77
C PRO A 82 17.87 24.95 -4.55
N ILE A 83 16.80 24.51 -5.21
CA ILE A 83 15.43 24.97 -5.03
C ILE A 83 14.72 23.97 -4.12
N ASN A 84 13.74 24.43 -3.32
CA ASN A 84 12.91 23.57 -2.49
C ASN A 84 12.35 22.38 -3.32
N PRO A 85 12.66 21.12 -2.93
CA PRO A 85 12.23 19.93 -3.65
C PRO A 85 10.71 19.77 -3.79
N LEU A 86 9.94 20.26 -2.82
CA LEU A 86 8.49 20.26 -2.90
C LEU A 86 8.00 21.19 -4.03
N ILE A 87 8.54 22.41 -4.11
CA ILE A 87 8.18 23.37 -5.15
C ILE A 87 8.53 22.82 -6.54
N THR A 88 9.73 22.27 -6.70
CA THR A 88 10.17 21.72 -7.99
C THR A 88 9.35 20.50 -8.41
N GLY A 89 9.13 19.55 -7.50
CA GLY A 89 8.32 18.37 -7.76
C GLY A 89 6.88 18.72 -8.11
N SER A 90 6.26 19.65 -7.36
CA SER A 90 4.90 20.09 -7.66
C SER A 90 4.78 20.90 -8.94
N LEU A 91 5.80 21.70 -9.30
CA LEU A 91 5.86 22.37 -10.59
C LEU A 91 5.87 21.36 -11.73
N ILE A 92 6.65 20.27 -11.61
CA ILE A 92 6.63 19.18 -12.58
C ILE A 92 5.25 18.51 -12.61
N GLY A 93 4.66 18.17 -11.47
CA GLY A 93 3.31 17.59 -11.41
C GLY A 93 2.26 18.49 -12.08
N LEU A 94 2.36 19.80 -11.89
CA LEU A 94 1.56 20.81 -12.58
C LEU A 94 1.78 20.79 -14.09
N LEU A 95 3.03 20.87 -14.55
CA LEU A 95 3.37 20.87 -15.97
C LEU A 95 2.90 19.59 -16.66
N LEU A 96 3.10 18.43 -16.03
CA LEU A 96 2.64 17.14 -16.54
C LEU A 96 1.12 17.10 -16.67
N THR A 97 0.39 17.60 -15.67
CA THR A 97 -1.08 17.64 -15.74
C THR A 97 -1.58 18.68 -16.75
N LEU A 98 -0.89 19.80 -16.93
CA LEU A 98 -1.20 20.77 -17.99
C LEU A 98 -1.00 20.17 -19.39
N CYS A 99 0.06 19.40 -19.60
CA CYS A 99 0.29 18.66 -20.84
C CYS A 99 -0.80 17.61 -21.11
N CYS A 100 -1.47 17.12 -20.07
CA CYS A 100 -2.58 16.17 -20.22
C CYS A 100 -3.81 16.82 -20.88
N ILE A 101 -4.08 18.12 -20.69
CA ILE A 101 -5.27 18.79 -21.26
C ILE A 101 -5.21 18.77 -22.81
N PRO A 102 -4.13 19.23 -23.48
CA PRO A 102 -3.97 19.07 -24.92
C PRO A 102 -3.97 17.62 -25.39
N ALA A 103 -3.43 16.68 -24.59
CA ALA A 103 -3.43 15.26 -24.93
C ALA A 103 -4.84 14.66 -24.94
N VAL A 104 -5.68 15.01 -23.96
CA VAL A 104 -7.11 14.64 -23.90
C VAL A 104 -7.86 15.24 -25.09
N TYR A 105 -7.61 16.52 -25.39
CA TYR A 105 -8.16 17.17 -26.58
C TYR A 105 -7.76 16.43 -27.85
N TYR A 106 -6.47 16.17 -28.06
CA TYR A 106 -5.97 15.48 -29.25
C TYR A 106 -6.63 14.11 -29.41
N SER A 107 -6.55 13.28 -28.36
CA SER A 107 -7.13 11.93 -28.34
C SER A 107 -8.60 11.93 -28.72
N THR A 108 -9.37 12.81 -28.08
CA THR A 108 -10.81 12.93 -28.31
C THR A 108 -11.12 13.47 -29.72
N ASN A 109 -10.34 14.42 -30.23
CA ASN A 109 -10.54 14.97 -31.57
C ASN A 109 -10.39 13.89 -32.64
N LYS A 110 -9.45 12.97 -32.45
CA LYS A 110 -9.24 11.85 -33.37
C LYS A 110 -10.35 10.82 -33.32
N CYS A 111 -10.97 10.61 -32.16
CA CYS A 111 -12.06 9.65 -32.00
C CYS A 111 -13.44 10.20 -32.36
N PHE A 112 -13.72 11.47 -32.05
CA PHE A 112 -15.09 12.04 -32.04
C PHE A 112 -15.20 13.45 -32.63
N GLY A 113 -14.09 14.07 -33.03
CA GLY A 113 -14.05 15.40 -33.65
C GLY A 113 -13.89 16.58 -32.67
N ASN A 114 -13.67 17.76 -33.25
CA ASN A 114 -13.17 18.94 -32.53
C ASN A 114 -14.10 19.44 -31.41
N LYS A 115 -15.41 19.55 -31.67
CA LYS A 115 -16.36 20.05 -30.65
C LYS A 115 -16.38 19.14 -29.41
N THR A 116 -16.39 17.84 -29.64
CA THR A 116 -16.31 16.82 -28.58
C THR A 116 -15.00 16.94 -27.81
N ALA A 117 -13.89 17.15 -28.52
CA ALA A 117 -12.58 17.33 -27.92
C ALA A 117 -12.47 18.55 -26.99
N LEU A 118 -13.01 19.69 -27.39
CA LEU A 118 -13.06 20.88 -26.54
C LEU A 118 -13.84 20.61 -25.25
N TRP A 119 -14.98 19.91 -25.36
CA TRP A 119 -15.76 19.53 -24.20
C TRP A 119 -15.03 18.55 -23.29
N SER A 120 -14.39 17.52 -23.85
CA SER A 120 -13.62 16.56 -23.03
C SER A 120 -12.44 17.21 -22.32
N ALA A 121 -11.73 18.13 -22.98
CA ALA A 121 -10.65 18.88 -22.35
C ALA A 121 -11.16 19.80 -21.23
N PHE A 122 -12.30 20.46 -21.45
CA PHE A 122 -12.97 21.25 -20.42
C PHE A 122 -13.37 20.38 -19.22
N LEU A 123 -14.10 19.29 -19.46
CA LEU A 123 -14.55 18.35 -18.42
C LEU A 123 -13.37 17.78 -17.62
N PHE A 124 -12.29 17.39 -18.30
CA PHE A 124 -11.07 16.92 -17.65
C PHE A 124 -10.45 18.00 -16.75
N SER A 125 -10.41 19.25 -17.20
CA SER A 125 -9.81 20.36 -16.43
C SER A 125 -10.59 20.77 -15.19
N VAL A 126 -11.91 20.51 -15.17
CA VAL A 126 -12.79 20.85 -14.03
C VAL A 126 -13.18 19.63 -13.20
N SER A 127 -12.70 18.43 -13.55
CA SER A 127 -12.97 17.19 -12.82
C SER A 127 -12.37 17.25 -11.43
N VAL A 128 -13.18 16.90 -10.41
CA VAL A 128 -12.76 16.94 -9.00
C VAL A 128 -11.60 15.99 -8.77
N SER A 129 -11.68 14.77 -9.30
CA SER A 129 -10.62 13.76 -9.15
C SER A 129 -9.31 14.21 -9.81
N ILE A 130 -9.39 14.82 -11.00
CA ILE A 130 -8.21 15.28 -11.74
C ILE A 130 -7.57 16.50 -11.07
N ILE A 131 -8.38 17.44 -10.57
CA ILE A 131 -7.88 18.60 -9.84
C ILE A 131 -7.20 18.15 -8.54
N MET A 132 -7.86 17.27 -7.78
CA MET A 132 -7.32 16.75 -6.52
C MET A 132 -6.00 16.01 -6.76
N PHE A 133 -5.97 15.00 -7.64
CA PHE A 133 -4.80 14.14 -7.80
C PHE A 133 -3.72 14.68 -8.75
N GLY A 134 -4.09 15.54 -9.71
CA GLY A 134 -3.13 16.27 -10.54
C GLY A 134 -2.43 17.41 -9.79
N SER A 135 -2.83 17.69 -8.55
CA SER A 135 -2.16 18.65 -7.69
C SER A 135 -0.87 18.11 -7.07
N TYR A 136 -0.83 16.80 -6.79
CA TYR A 136 0.26 16.10 -6.12
C TYR A 136 1.35 15.63 -7.10
N ILE A 137 2.52 15.30 -6.56
CA ILE A 137 3.66 14.69 -7.26
C ILE A 137 3.38 13.19 -7.47
N LEU A 138 2.32 12.88 -8.23
CA LEU A 138 1.86 11.53 -8.50
C LEU A 138 1.86 11.21 -10.01
N PRO A 139 2.16 9.96 -10.39
CA PRO A 139 2.24 9.57 -11.80
C PRO A 139 0.88 9.22 -12.41
N ASP A 140 -0.17 9.12 -11.61
CA ASP A 140 -1.48 8.58 -11.99
C ASP A 140 -2.09 9.27 -13.22
N VAL A 141 -2.32 10.57 -13.13
CA VAL A 141 -2.95 11.35 -14.19
C VAL A 141 -2.18 11.26 -15.52
N PRO A 142 -0.86 11.54 -15.58
CA PRO A 142 -0.11 11.42 -16.82
C PRO A 142 -0.08 9.98 -17.35
N ALA A 143 0.04 8.96 -16.49
CA ALA A 143 0.05 7.56 -16.93
C ALA A 143 -1.22 7.17 -17.70
N TYR A 144 -2.38 7.51 -17.16
CA TYR A 144 -3.67 7.11 -17.73
C TYR A 144 -4.07 7.99 -18.92
N VAL A 145 -3.63 9.26 -18.98
CA VAL A 145 -3.80 10.09 -20.18
C VAL A 145 -2.91 9.61 -21.32
N LEU A 146 -1.70 9.13 -21.04
CA LEU A 146 -0.86 8.45 -22.04
C LEU A 146 -1.52 7.15 -22.52
N ALA A 147 -2.18 6.40 -21.64
CA ALA A 147 -2.95 5.23 -22.04
C ALA A 147 -4.10 5.59 -23.01
N LEU A 148 -4.86 6.65 -22.71
CA LEU A 148 -5.92 7.17 -23.59
C LEU A 148 -5.35 7.66 -24.94
N LEU A 149 -4.23 8.36 -24.93
CA LEU A 149 -3.55 8.83 -26.14
C LEU A 149 -3.04 7.65 -26.99
N GLY A 150 -2.47 6.64 -26.35
CA GLY A 150 -2.08 5.39 -27.00
C GLY A 150 -3.25 4.71 -27.71
N ALA A 151 -4.41 4.62 -27.03
CA ALA A 151 -5.63 4.10 -27.63
C ALA A 151 -6.09 4.91 -28.85
N ALA A 152 -6.10 6.25 -28.74
CA ALA A 152 -6.47 7.12 -29.85
C ALA A 152 -5.52 6.98 -31.06
N LEU A 153 -4.21 6.84 -30.82
CA LEU A 153 -3.22 6.62 -31.88
C LEU A 153 -3.37 5.25 -32.56
N VAL A 154 -3.72 4.20 -31.81
CA VAL A 154 -4.05 2.88 -32.38
C VAL A 154 -5.31 2.96 -33.26
N ILE A 155 -6.34 3.70 -32.83
CA ILE A 155 -7.54 3.97 -33.64
C ILE A 155 -7.17 4.72 -34.95
N GLU A 156 -6.21 5.65 -34.89
CA GLU A 156 -5.64 6.31 -36.08
C GLU A 156 -4.69 5.43 -36.92
N ARG A 157 -4.55 4.13 -36.58
CA ARG A 157 -3.61 3.19 -37.22
C ARG A 157 -2.13 3.55 -37.09
N LYS A 158 -1.78 4.42 -36.14
CA LYS A 158 -0.39 4.77 -35.79
C LYS A 158 0.16 3.82 -34.74
N TYR A 159 0.20 2.52 -35.06
CA TYR A 159 0.47 1.45 -34.10
C TYR A 159 1.79 1.61 -33.33
N ILE A 160 2.89 1.97 -33.99
CA ILE A 160 4.19 2.16 -33.33
C ILE A 160 4.08 3.30 -32.29
N LEU A 161 3.52 4.45 -32.68
CA LEU A 161 3.39 5.59 -31.78
C LEU A 161 2.41 5.31 -30.63
N GLY A 162 1.33 4.58 -30.91
CA GLY A 162 0.40 4.09 -29.90
C GLY A 162 1.09 3.18 -28.88
N GLY A 163 1.90 2.22 -29.35
CA GLY A 163 2.70 1.35 -28.50
C GLY A 163 3.73 2.11 -27.65
N ILE A 164 4.47 3.05 -28.26
CA ILE A 164 5.43 3.92 -27.55
C ILE A 164 4.71 4.66 -26.42
N THR A 165 3.56 5.27 -26.70
CA THR A 165 2.79 6.05 -25.72
C THR A 165 2.29 5.18 -24.55
N VAL A 166 1.76 3.98 -24.83
CA VAL A 166 1.35 3.03 -23.78
C VAL A 166 2.54 2.57 -22.95
N GLY A 167 3.69 2.27 -23.59
CA GLY A 167 4.90 1.87 -22.88
C GLY A 167 5.50 2.99 -22.01
N ILE A 168 5.44 4.26 -22.44
CA ILE A 168 5.79 5.39 -21.57
C ILE A 168 4.80 5.49 -20.40
N GLY A 169 3.50 5.33 -20.64
CA GLY A 169 2.49 5.32 -19.57
C GLY A 169 2.75 4.22 -18.52
N PHE A 170 3.22 3.05 -18.94
CA PHE A 170 3.67 1.99 -18.03
C PHE A 170 4.85 2.40 -17.15
N LEU A 171 5.80 3.16 -17.69
CA LEU A 171 6.92 3.70 -16.92
C LEU A 171 6.50 4.78 -15.91
N PHE A 172 5.26 5.29 -15.99
CA PHE A 172 4.65 6.09 -14.93
C PHE A 172 3.86 5.21 -13.95
N LYS A 173 3.07 4.24 -14.44
CA LYS A 173 2.23 3.37 -13.60
C LYS A 173 2.03 1.99 -14.25
N PHE A 174 2.52 0.92 -13.62
CA PHE A 174 2.46 -0.43 -14.19
C PHE A 174 1.07 -0.90 -14.66
N PRO A 175 -0.04 -0.63 -13.92
CA PRO A 175 -1.39 -0.97 -14.37
C PRO A 175 -1.78 -0.46 -15.76
N VAL A 176 -1.10 0.55 -16.33
CA VAL A 176 -1.36 1.02 -17.69
C VAL A 176 -1.29 -0.11 -18.72
N PHE A 177 -0.45 -1.14 -18.53
CA PHE A 177 -0.39 -2.29 -19.44
C PHE A 177 -1.71 -3.06 -19.60
N ILE A 178 -2.69 -2.90 -18.70
CA ILE A 178 -4.03 -3.48 -18.85
C ILE A 178 -4.69 -3.00 -20.15
N VAL A 179 -4.40 -1.79 -20.64
CA VAL A 179 -4.98 -1.29 -21.90
C VAL A 179 -4.44 -2.00 -23.14
N ILE A 180 -3.35 -2.77 -23.03
CA ILE A 180 -2.82 -3.54 -24.16
C ILE A 180 -3.88 -4.54 -24.65
N PHE A 181 -4.55 -5.27 -23.76
CA PHE A 181 -5.53 -6.29 -24.13
C PHE A 181 -6.65 -5.79 -25.07
N PRO A 182 -7.41 -4.72 -24.74
CA PRO A 182 -8.46 -4.22 -25.62
C PRO A 182 -7.90 -3.64 -26.92
N LEU A 183 -6.68 -3.09 -26.91
CA LEU A 183 -6.01 -2.58 -28.12
C LEU A 183 -5.56 -3.71 -29.03
N LEU A 184 -5.02 -4.80 -28.49
CA LEU A 184 -4.67 -6.00 -29.26
C LEU A 184 -5.93 -6.63 -29.88
N ALA A 185 -6.99 -6.78 -29.09
CA ALA A 185 -8.28 -7.27 -29.59
C ALA A 185 -8.81 -6.39 -30.73
N TYR A 186 -8.76 -5.06 -30.58
CA TYR A 186 -9.14 -4.12 -31.63
C TYR A 186 -8.31 -4.29 -32.91
N ILE A 187 -6.98 -4.37 -32.79
CA ILE A 187 -6.07 -4.56 -33.94
C ILE A 187 -6.37 -5.88 -34.65
N LEU A 188 -6.53 -6.98 -33.92
CA LEU A 188 -6.81 -8.29 -34.48
C LEU A 188 -8.15 -8.33 -35.22
N ILE A 189 -9.20 -7.77 -34.62
CA ILE A 189 -10.55 -7.73 -35.21
C ILE A 189 -10.57 -6.82 -36.45
N LYS A 190 -9.93 -5.65 -36.39
CA LYS A 190 -10.05 -4.62 -37.44
C LYS A 190 -9.10 -4.85 -38.61
N GLU A 191 -7.85 -5.20 -38.36
CA GLU A 191 -6.81 -5.25 -39.39
C GLU A 191 -6.60 -6.63 -39.98
N LYS A 192 -6.91 -7.71 -39.22
CA LYS A 192 -6.76 -9.12 -39.63
C LYS A 192 -5.36 -9.48 -40.19
N LYS A 193 -4.34 -8.67 -39.90
CA LYS A 193 -2.96 -8.83 -40.37
C LYS A 193 -2.02 -8.76 -39.16
N PRO A 194 -0.91 -9.53 -39.16
CA PRO A 194 0.04 -9.54 -38.04
C PRO A 194 0.91 -8.28 -37.99
N LEU A 195 1.14 -7.59 -39.12
CA LEU A 195 2.06 -6.45 -39.18
C LEU A 195 1.67 -5.28 -38.24
N PRO A 196 0.39 -4.86 -38.14
CA PRO A 196 -0.07 -3.91 -37.10
C PRO A 196 0.24 -4.35 -35.67
N LEU A 197 0.07 -5.63 -35.35
CA LEU A 197 0.36 -6.19 -34.03
C LEU A 197 1.85 -6.10 -33.71
N ILE A 198 2.70 -6.50 -34.65
CA ILE A 198 4.16 -6.39 -34.53
C ILE A 198 4.58 -4.92 -34.37
N ARG A 199 4.02 -4.01 -35.17
CA ARG A 199 4.30 -2.57 -35.06
C ARG A 199 3.91 -2.00 -33.69
N PHE A 200 2.75 -2.39 -33.16
CA PHE A 200 2.33 -1.98 -31.82
C PHE A 200 3.27 -2.54 -30.75
N GLY A 201 3.57 -3.84 -30.81
CA GLY A 201 4.47 -4.52 -29.88
C GLY A 201 5.89 -3.93 -29.89
N LEU A 202 6.43 -3.63 -31.08
CA LEU A 202 7.71 -2.91 -31.23
C LEU A 202 7.65 -1.53 -30.58
N GLY A 203 6.54 -0.80 -30.73
CA GLY A 203 6.36 0.49 -30.07
C GLY A 203 6.42 0.38 -28.54
N VAL A 204 5.71 -0.59 -27.96
CA VAL A 204 5.74 -0.87 -26.50
C VAL A 204 7.14 -1.27 -26.05
N ALA A 205 7.80 -2.15 -26.80
CA ALA A 205 9.17 -2.59 -26.51
C ALA A 205 10.15 -1.41 -26.54
N ILE A 206 10.11 -0.53 -27.54
CA ILE A 206 11.04 0.61 -27.65
C ILE A 206 11.05 1.47 -26.39
N SER A 207 9.88 1.75 -25.80
CA SER A 207 9.81 2.59 -24.60
C SER A 207 10.02 1.82 -23.29
N SER A 208 9.55 0.57 -23.19
CA SER A 208 9.62 -0.19 -21.92
C SER A 208 10.87 -1.07 -21.77
N LEU A 209 11.50 -1.49 -22.86
CA LEU A 209 12.67 -2.38 -22.82
C LEU A 209 13.86 -1.79 -22.05
N PRO A 210 14.21 -0.49 -22.13
CA PRO A 210 15.29 0.08 -21.34
C PRO A 210 15.11 -0.11 -19.83
N TYR A 211 13.86 -0.05 -19.33
CA TYR A 211 13.54 -0.30 -17.93
C TYR A 211 13.76 -1.77 -17.54
N PHE A 212 13.35 -2.71 -18.38
CA PHE A 212 13.60 -4.13 -18.14
C PHE A 212 15.09 -4.48 -18.20
N ILE A 213 15.84 -3.87 -19.13
CA ILE A 213 17.30 -4.00 -19.20
C ILE A 213 17.93 -3.45 -17.92
N PHE A 214 17.52 -2.27 -17.45
CA PHE A 214 17.99 -1.70 -16.18
C PHE A 214 17.75 -2.68 -15.02
N ASN A 215 16.56 -3.27 -14.92
CA ASN A 215 16.23 -4.25 -13.88
C ASN A 215 17.14 -5.50 -13.91
N MET A 216 17.55 -5.97 -15.10
CA MET A 216 18.45 -7.12 -15.22
C MET A 216 19.82 -6.88 -14.59
N PHE A 217 20.32 -5.64 -14.65
CA PHE A 217 21.61 -5.26 -14.09
C PHE A 217 21.50 -4.83 -12.63
N TYR A 218 20.40 -4.20 -12.25
CA TYR A 218 20.23 -3.64 -10.92
C TYR A 218 19.88 -4.69 -9.86
N TYR A 219 19.00 -5.63 -10.18
CA TYR A 219 18.54 -6.64 -9.23
C TYR A 219 19.36 -7.92 -9.30
N GLN A 220 19.39 -8.67 -8.19
CA GLN A 220 20.00 -10.00 -8.12
C GLN A 220 18.94 -11.11 -8.30
N GLY A 221 19.38 -12.32 -8.68
CA GLY A 221 18.52 -13.50 -8.86
C GLY A 221 18.50 -14.08 -10.29
N SER A 222 17.55 -14.97 -10.58
CA SER A 222 17.33 -15.53 -11.92
C SER A 222 16.97 -14.43 -12.92
N ILE A 223 17.25 -14.62 -14.22
CA ILE A 223 16.98 -13.60 -15.26
C ILE A 223 15.50 -13.16 -15.21
N LEU A 224 14.58 -14.12 -15.11
CA LEU A 224 13.14 -13.83 -15.06
C LEU A 224 12.76 -13.06 -13.78
N SER A 225 13.30 -13.48 -12.63
CA SER A 225 13.03 -12.78 -11.37
C SER A 225 13.55 -11.33 -11.43
N ARG A 226 14.75 -11.09 -11.96
CA ARG A 226 15.34 -9.76 -12.08
C ARG A 226 14.52 -8.85 -12.98
N LEU A 227 14.13 -9.34 -14.16
CA LEU A 227 13.32 -8.58 -15.12
C LEU A 227 12.00 -8.09 -14.51
N PHE A 228 11.32 -8.97 -13.79
CA PHE A 228 9.96 -8.74 -13.28
C PHE A 228 9.90 -8.39 -11.79
N LYS A 229 11.04 -8.28 -11.09
CA LYS A 229 11.08 -8.07 -9.63
C LYS A 229 10.22 -6.88 -9.17
N PRO A 230 10.33 -5.68 -9.76
CA PRO A 230 9.43 -4.56 -9.42
C PRO A 230 7.94 -4.88 -9.56
N LEU A 231 7.55 -5.65 -10.57
CA LEU A 231 6.15 -6.00 -10.83
C LEU A 231 5.65 -7.04 -9.84
N ILE A 232 6.49 -8.02 -9.50
CA ILE A 232 6.19 -9.05 -8.50
C ILE A 232 6.06 -8.41 -7.12
N ASP A 233 7.06 -7.61 -6.73
CA ASP A 233 7.10 -6.95 -5.43
C ASP A 233 5.92 -5.96 -5.28
N ALA A 234 5.59 -5.21 -6.34
CA ALA A 234 4.43 -4.32 -6.33
C ALA A 234 3.11 -5.10 -6.24
N SER A 235 2.98 -6.25 -6.92
CA SER A 235 1.79 -7.11 -6.81
C SER A 235 1.61 -7.59 -5.38
N ARG A 236 2.68 -8.13 -4.76
CA ARG A 236 2.67 -8.59 -3.37
C ARG A 236 2.26 -7.48 -2.39
N LEU A 237 2.81 -6.28 -2.55
CA LEU A 237 2.45 -5.16 -1.68
C LEU A 237 0.97 -4.75 -1.83
N ILE A 238 0.43 -4.79 -3.05
CA ILE A 238 -0.97 -4.43 -3.30
C ILE A 238 -1.92 -5.52 -2.80
N GLU A 239 -1.49 -6.77 -2.81
CA GLU A 239 -2.25 -7.94 -2.35
C GLU A 239 -2.35 -8.05 -0.84
N ASN A 240 -1.34 -7.55 -0.12
CA ASN A 240 -1.36 -7.55 1.34
C ASN A 240 -2.15 -6.33 1.83
N PRO A 241 -3.37 -6.51 2.38
CA PRO A 241 -4.18 -5.38 2.83
C PRO A 241 -3.49 -4.74 4.04
N THR A 242 -2.89 -3.56 3.85
CA THR A 242 -2.58 -2.70 4.99
C THR A 242 -3.90 -2.21 5.57
N TRP A 243 -4.12 -2.46 6.86
CA TRP A 243 -5.36 -2.23 7.60
C TRP A 243 -5.96 -0.82 7.45
N VAL A 244 -5.16 0.18 7.03
CA VAL A 244 -5.58 1.57 6.75
C VAL A 244 -6.67 1.66 5.68
N TYR A 245 -6.76 0.67 4.78
CA TYR A 245 -7.67 0.73 3.64
C TYR A 245 -8.88 -0.19 3.84
N THR A 246 -10.07 0.36 3.61
CA THR A 246 -11.29 -0.45 3.51
C THR A 246 -11.17 -1.46 2.38
N LYS A 247 -11.86 -2.59 2.49
CA LYS A 247 -11.92 -3.58 1.42
C LYS A 247 -12.45 -2.94 0.13
N ALA A 248 -11.72 -3.12 -0.98
CA ALA A 248 -12.19 -2.68 -2.28
C ALA A 248 -13.50 -3.38 -2.65
N SER A 249 -14.41 -2.63 -3.27
CA SER A 249 -15.57 -3.21 -3.95
C SER A 249 -15.95 -2.38 -5.16
N LEU A 250 -16.56 -3.05 -6.15
CA LEU A 250 -17.09 -2.39 -7.34
C LEU A 250 -18.03 -1.23 -6.99
N TRP A 251 -18.90 -1.43 -5.99
CA TRP A 251 -19.89 -0.44 -5.58
C TRP A 251 -19.25 0.80 -4.95
N ILE A 252 -18.18 0.65 -4.17
CA ILE A 252 -17.46 1.78 -3.59
C ILE A 252 -16.86 2.65 -4.71
N TYR A 253 -16.20 2.04 -5.71
CA TYR A 253 -15.65 2.80 -6.83
C TYR A 253 -16.73 3.46 -7.70
N LEU A 254 -17.82 2.74 -8.00
CA LEU A 254 -18.94 3.31 -8.75
C LEU A 254 -19.60 4.48 -7.99
N ALA A 255 -19.84 4.33 -6.69
CA ALA A 255 -20.37 5.40 -5.85
C ALA A 255 -19.42 6.61 -5.86
N GLN A 256 -18.12 6.39 -5.68
CA GLN A 256 -17.11 7.44 -5.72
C GLN A 256 -17.13 8.19 -7.06
N ILE A 257 -17.18 7.48 -8.19
CA ILE A 257 -17.25 8.08 -9.53
C ILE A 257 -18.55 8.86 -9.71
N ILE A 258 -19.68 8.33 -9.26
CA ILE A 258 -20.97 9.02 -9.35
C ILE A 258 -20.97 10.31 -8.51
N ILE A 259 -20.39 10.28 -7.31
CA ILE A 259 -20.34 11.43 -6.40
C ILE A 259 -19.37 12.49 -6.93
N THR A 260 -18.16 12.10 -7.34
CA THR A 260 -17.12 13.04 -7.76
C THR A 260 -17.27 13.53 -9.19
N GLU A 261 -17.87 12.73 -10.07
CA GLU A 261 -17.98 13.00 -11.51
C GLU A 261 -19.43 12.93 -12.00
N THR A 262 -20.41 13.28 -11.15
CA THR A 262 -21.86 13.13 -11.41
C THR A 262 -22.26 13.57 -12.81
N ILE A 263 -21.84 14.78 -13.19
CA ILE A 263 -22.25 15.36 -14.46
C ILE A 263 -21.57 14.69 -15.64
N ALA A 264 -20.29 14.29 -15.51
CA ALA A 264 -19.60 13.53 -16.55
C ALA A 264 -20.27 12.17 -16.76
N VAL A 265 -20.72 11.51 -15.68
CA VAL A 265 -21.49 10.26 -15.74
C VAL A 265 -22.84 10.45 -16.43
N LEU A 266 -23.59 11.51 -16.10
CA LEU A 266 -24.87 11.82 -16.77
C LEU A 266 -24.67 12.06 -18.28
N LEU A 267 -23.62 12.80 -18.64
CA LEU A 267 -23.28 13.05 -20.05
C LEU A 267 -22.80 11.79 -20.77
N LEU A 268 -22.04 10.91 -20.09
CA LEU A 268 -21.67 9.59 -20.58
C LEU A 268 -22.91 8.78 -20.93
N VAL A 269 -23.87 8.66 -20.01
CA VAL A 269 -25.14 7.94 -20.25
C VAL A 269 -25.89 8.54 -21.43
N PHE A 270 -26.00 9.87 -21.50
CA PHE A 270 -26.63 10.55 -22.63
C PHE A 270 -25.93 10.25 -23.97
N ALA A 271 -24.59 10.23 -23.98
CA ALA A 271 -23.81 9.90 -25.16
C ALA A 271 -24.03 8.46 -25.62
N LEU A 272 -24.09 7.50 -24.68
CA LEU A 272 -24.35 6.09 -24.98
C LEU A 272 -25.74 5.91 -25.59
N VAL A 273 -26.77 6.55 -25.04
CA VAL A 273 -28.14 6.45 -25.59
C VAL A 273 -28.24 7.05 -26.99
N LYS A 274 -27.67 8.25 -27.23
CA LYS A 274 -27.83 8.95 -28.50
C LYS A 274 -26.86 8.53 -29.61
N ASN A 275 -25.62 8.17 -29.28
CA ASN A 275 -24.52 8.14 -30.26
C ASN A 275 -23.82 6.79 -30.42
N ILE A 276 -24.22 5.76 -29.68
CA ILE A 276 -23.54 4.45 -29.72
C ILE A 276 -23.45 3.86 -31.13
N LYS A 277 -24.46 4.07 -31.98
CA LYS A 277 -24.44 3.58 -33.37
C LYS A 277 -23.43 4.33 -34.25
N LYS A 278 -23.31 5.66 -34.07
CA LYS A 278 -22.48 6.52 -34.93
C LYS A 278 -20.99 6.35 -34.67
N HIS A 279 -20.60 6.13 -33.42
CA HIS A 279 -19.21 6.02 -33.00
C HIS A 279 -18.88 4.69 -32.32
N LYS A 280 -19.61 3.62 -32.70
CA LYS A 280 -19.58 2.30 -32.04
C LYS A 280 -18.17 1.78 -31.80
N GLU A 281 -17.34 1.75 -32.83
CA GLU A 281 -16.00 1.15 -32.74
C GLU A 281 -15.12 1.89 -31.71
N ASN A 282 -15.02 3.21 -31.82
CA ASN A 282 -14.19 4.03 -30.93
C ASN A 282 -14.70 3.99 -29.49
N MET A 283 -16.03 4.03 -29.29
CA MET A 283 -16.63 3.90 -27.97
C MET A 283 -16.33 2.55 -27.33
N MET A 284 -16.45 1.45 -28.08
CA MET A 284 -16.22 0.11 -27.54
C MET A 284 -14.79 -0.07 -27.05
N VAL A 285 -13.79 0.47 -27.77
CA VAL A 285 -12.37 0.41 -27.32
C VAL A 285 -12.19 1.17 -26.01
N ILE A 286 -12.71 2.40 -25.93
CA ILE A 286 -12.61 3.26 -24.74
C ILE A 286 -13.33 2.62 -23.54
N LEU A 287 -14.55 2.11 -23.74
CA LEU A 287 -15.33 1.42 -22.70
C LEU A 287 -14.67 0.12 -22.26
N ALA A 288 -14.03 -0.63 -23.17
CA ALA A 288 -13.32 -1.86 -22.80
C ALA A 288 -12.09 -1.55 -21.93
N CYS A 289 -11.31 -0.51 -22.26
CA CYS A 289 -10.21 -0.05 -21.41
C CYS A 289 -10.73 0.36 -20.02
N MET A 290 -11.80 1.15 -19.97
CA MET A 290 -12.46 1.59 -18.74
C MET A 290 -12.93 0.40 -17.89
N ALA A 291 -13.62 -0.57 -18.50
CA ALA A 291 -14.15 -1.74 -17.83
C ALA A 291 -13.05 -2.63 -17.26
N LEU A 292 -11.93 -2.82 -17.97
CA LEU A 292 -10.81 -3.63 -17.50
C LEU A 292 -10.09 -2.98 -16.32
N PHE A 293 -9.90 -1.66 -16.31
CA PHE A 293 -9.36 -0.97 -15.13
C PHE A 293 -10.30 -1.11 -13.94
N LEU A 294 -11.60 -0.87 -14.14
CA LEU A 294 -12.58 -0.99 -13.07
C LEU A 294 -12.61 -2.43 -12.51
N ALA A 295 -12.59 -3.44 -13.38
CA ALA A 295 -12.55 -4.84 -12.97
C ALA A 295 -11.25 -5.17 -12.19
N TYR A 296 -10.10 -4.72 -12.67
CA TYR A 296 -8.83 -4.95 -11.99
C TYR A 296 -8.82 -4.37 -10.57
N PHE A 297 -9.15 -3.09 -10.40
CA PHE A 297 -9.12 -2.45 -9.09
C PHE A 297 -10.26 -2.90 -8.16
N SER A 298 -11.38 -3.39 -8.71
CA SER A 298 -12.51 -3.85 -7.90
C SER A 298 -12.40 -5.30 -7.45
N PHE A 299 -11.77 -6.16 -8.25
CA PHE A 299 -11.77 -7.61 -8.01
C PHE A 299 -10.40 -8.19 -7.67
N ARG A 300 -9.30 -7.58 -8.15
CA ARG A 300 -7.94 -8.12 -7.92
C ARG A 300 -7.21 -7.41 -6.79
N VAL A 301 -7.46 -6.11 -6.63
CA VAL A 301 -6.82 -5.29 -5.60
C VAL A 301 -7.69 -5.30 -4.34
N PRO A 302 -7.26 -5.92 -3.23
CA PRO A 302 -8.10 -6.09 -2.05
C PRO A 302 -8.33 -4.78 -1.27
N ARG A 303 -7.49 -3.77 -1.49
CA ARG A 303 -7.54 -2.47 -0.81
C ARG A 303 -8.23 -1.39 -1.63
N TYR A 304 -9.07 -0.60 -0.97
CA TYR A 304 -9.63 0.61 -1.56
C TYR A 304 -8.62 1.76 -1.51
N ASP A 305 -8.37 2.38 -2.67
CA ASP A 305 -7.66 3.65 -2.75
C ASP A 305 -8.44 4.56 -3.71
N MET A 306 -8.82 5.76 -3.25
CA MET A 306 -9.60 6.70 -4.04
C MET A 306 -8.91 7.02 -5.39
N ARG A 307 -7.58 6.96 -5.47
CA ARG A 307 -6.83 7.20 -6.71
C ARG A 307 -7.12 6.18 -7.81
N TYR A 308 -7.57 4.98 -7.45
CA TYR A 308 -7.87 3.93 -8.41
C TYR A 308 -9.13 4.21 -9.26
N VAL A 309 -9.88 5.29 -8.98
CA VAL A 309 -10.93 5.78 -9.89
C VAL A 309 -10.39 6.53 -11.11
N LEU A 310 -9.20 7.14 -11.01
CA LEU A 310 -8.59 7.94 -12.08
C LEU A 310 -8.54 7.27 -13.45
N PRO A 311 -8.11 6.00 -13.60
CA PRO A 311 -8.12 5.35 -14.90
C PRO A 311 -9.52 5.21 -15.50
N VAL A 312 -10.57 5.12 -14.68
CA VAL A 312 -11.95 5.06 -15.15
C VAL A 312 -12.41 6.47 -15.56
N VAL A 313 -12.21 7.45 -14.68
CA VAL A 313 -12.58 8.86 -14.89
C VAL A 313 -11.96 9.43 -16.18
N ILE A 314 -10.68 9.14 -16.43
CA ILE A 314 -9.99 9.64 -17.63
C ILE A 314 -10.60 9.10 -18.93
N PHE A 315 -11.01 7.83 -18.94
CA PHE A 315 -11.67 7.23 -20.11
C PHE A 315 -13.16 7.62 -20.23
N ILE A 316 -13.79 8.12 -19.16
CA ILE A 316 -15.13 8.73 -19.22
C ILE A 316 -15.10 10.04 -20.01
N MET A 317 -14.05 10.87 -19.86
CA MET A 317 -14.01 12.24 -20.41
C MET A 317 -14.25 12.35 -21.93
N PRO A 318 -13.67 11.50 -22.81
CA PRO A 318 -13.97 11.50 -24.24
C PRO A 318 -15.46 11.28 -24.56
N ILE A 319 -16.09 10.32 -23.88
CA ILE A 319 -17.49 9.97 -24.15
C ILE A 319 -18.45 10.98 -23.51
N ALA A 320 -18.14 11.46 -22.30
CA ALA A 320 -18.88 12.54 -21.66
C ALA A 320 -18.83 13.83 -22.49
N GLY A 321 -17.67 14.17 -23.08
CA GLY A 321 -17.55 15.31 -23.98
C GLY A 321 -18.38 15.17 -25.25
N LEU A 322 -18.59 13.94 -25.75
CA LEU A 322 -19.50 13.68 -26.87
C LEU A 322 -20.95 13.97 -26.44
N GLY A 323 -21.31 13.51 -25.24
CA GLY A 323 -22.61 13.80 -24.63
C GLY A 323 -22.86 15.29 -24.52
N ALA A 324 -21.87 16.05 -24.01
CA ALA A 324 -21.95 17.51 -23.91
C ALA A 324 -22.10 18.17 -25.28
N ALA A 325 -21.28 17.78 -26.27
CA ALA A 325 -21.34 18.33 -27.62
C ALA A 325 -22.73 18.18 -28.26
N GLU A 326 -23.37 17.01 -28.08
CA GLU A 326 -24.70 16.73 -28.62
C GLU A 326 -25.82 17.37 -27.79
N PHE A 327 -25.69 17.41 -26.46
CA PHE A 327 -26.66 18.06 -25.58
C PHE A 327 -26.74 19.57 -25.89
N PHE A 328 -25.60 20.26 -25.89
CA PHE A 328 -25.54 21.71 -26.09
C PHE A 328 -25.78 22.15 -27.53
N LYS A 329 -25.71 21.24 -28.51
CA LYS A 329 -26.19 21.53 -29.87
C LYS A 329 -27.67 21.92 -29.89
N SER A 330 -28.48 21.32 -29.00
CA SER A 330 -29.94 21.53 -28.95
C SER A 330 -30.42 22.44 -27.83
N LYS A 331 -29.59 22.67 -26.80
CA LYS A 331 -29.99 23.31 -25.54
C LYS A 331 -29.02 24.42 -25.09
N ARG A 332 -28.54 25.25 -26.03
CA ARG A 332 -27.51 26.29 -25.78
C ARG A 332 -27.85 27.25 -24.62
N LYS A 333 -29.13 27.54 -24.37
CA LYS A 333 -29.57 28.44 -23.28
C LYS A 333 -29.19 27.95 -21.86
N TYR A 334 -28.91 26.66 -21.68
CA TYR A 334 -28.54 26.08 -20.38
C TYR A 334 -27.02 25.98 -20.18
N PHE A 335 -26.20 26.46 -21.13
CA PHE A 335 -24.74 26.33 -21.08
C PHE A 335 -24.14 26.96 -19.81
N ALA A 336 -24.51 28.20 -19.48
CA ALA A 336 -23.98 28.90 -18.32
C ALA A 336 -24.34 28.20 -17.00
N PHE A 337 -25.61 27.79 -16.86
CA PHE A 337 -26.08 27.02 -15.71
C PHE A 337 -25.27 25.73 -15.52
N PHE A 338 -24.99 25.03 -16.60
CA PHE A 338 -24.26 23.77 -16.56
C PHE A 338 -22.77 23.96 -16.25
N VAL A 339 -22.13 25.01 -16.78
CA VAL A 339 -20.76 25.38 -16.42
C VAL A 339 -20.69 25.73 -14.93
N MET A 340 -21.65 26.48 -14.40
CA MET A 340 -21.73 26.75 -12.95
C MET A 340 -21.93 25.47 -12.14
N LEU A 341 -22.79 24.55 -12.59
CA LEU A 341 -23.00 23.26 -11.95
C LEU A 341 -21.73 22.39 -11.91
N PHE A 342 -20.80 22.57 -12.84
CA PHE A 342 -19.50 21.87 -12.83
C PHE A 342 -18.50 22.50 -11.88
N ILE A 343 -18.41 23.84 -11.91
CA ILE A 343 -17.43 24.57 -11.12
C ILE A 343 -17.83 24.56 -9.64
N PHE A 344 -19.13 24.64 -9.33
CA PHE A 344 -19.61 24.76 -7.95
C PHE A 344 -19.28 23.56 -7.06
N PRO A 345 -19.54 22.28 -7.42
CA PRO A 345 -19.13 21.13 -6.64
C PRO A 345 -17.61 21.02 -6.51
N GLY A 346 -16.86 21.43 -7.54
CA GLY A 346 -15.40 21.53 -7.48
C GLY A 346 -14.97 22.52 -6.42
N ILE A 347 -15.48 23.75 -6.46
CA ILE A 347 -15.20 24.78 -5.44
C ILE A 347 -15.66 24.32 -4.06
N VAL A 348 -16.87 23.77 -3.92
CA VAL A 348 -17.42 23.30 -2.64
C VAL A 348 -16.57 22.16 -2.10
N SER A 349 -16.17 21.19 -2.92
CA SER A 349 -15.28 20.10 -2.49
C SER A 349 -13.93 20.66 -2.06
N ILE A 350 -13.35 21.57 -2.84
CA ILE A 350 -12.09 22.26 -2.48
C ILE A 350 -12.24 23.03 -1.17
N CYS A 351 -13.37 23.70 -0.95
CA CYS A 351 -13.67 24.43 0.26
C CYS A 351 -13.91 23.49 1.45
N LEU A 352 -14.62 22.38 1.28
CA LEU A 352 -14.88 21.41 2.36
C LEU A 352 -13.60 20.67 2.76
N PHE A 353 -12.90 20.08 1.79
CA PHE A 353 -11.62 19.40 2.05
C PHE A 353 -10.52 20.39 2.48
N GLY A 354 -10.65 21.64 2.06
CA GLY A 354 -9.67 22.66 2.31
C GLY A 354 -9.83 23.42 3.62
N ILE A 355 -11.02 23.96 3.91
CA ILE A 355 -11.24 24.89 5.03
C ILE A 355 -11.26 24.15 6.36
N LEU A 356 -11.59 22.85 6.36
CA LEU A 356 -11.70 22.04 7.57
C LEU A 356 -10.36 21.52 8.13
N LYS A 357 -9.24 21.68 7.40
CA LYS A 357 -7.92 21.32 7.93
C LYS A 357 -7.23 22.59 8.40
N GLU A 358 -6.82 22.61 9.67
CA GLU A 358 -6.03 23.69 10.26
C GLU A 358 -4.86 24.07 9.36
N PRO A 359 -4.46 25.37 9.33
CA PRO A 359 -3.24 25.77 8.63
C PRO A 359 -2.11 24.86 9.06
N VAL A 360 -1.46 24.27 8.06
CA VAL A 360 -0.40 23.29 8.26
C VAL A 360 0.68 23.90 9.15
N LYS A 361 0.81 23.36 10.36
CA LYS A 361 1.87 23.77 11.30
C LYS A 361 3.21 23.34 10.70
N HIS A 362 4.08 24.33 10.52
CA HIS A 362 5.45 24.15 10.07
C HIS A 362 6.39 24.51 11.19
N ASP A 363 7.00 23.50 11.79
CA ASP A 363 8.15 23.67 12.65
C ASP A 363 9.39 23.84 11.77
N LEU A 364 9.81 25.10 11.60
CA LEU A 364 11.02 25.45 10.85
C LEU A 364 12.28 24.80 11.45
N PHE A 365 12.30 24.55 12.75
CA PHE A 365 13.42 23.90 13.42
C PHE A 365 13.48 22.41 13.05
N MET A 366 12.34 21.71 12.96
CA MET A 366 12.30 20.35 12.43
C MET A 366 12.81 20.26 10.99
N LYS A 367 12.49 21.26 10.17
CA LYS A 367 13.02 21.34 8.81
C LYS A 367 14.53 21.58 8.81
N GLN A 368 15.02 22.50 9.65
CA GLN A 368 16.45 22.78 9.78
C GLN A 368 17.23 21.54 10.21
N ILE A 369 16.76 20.79 11.20
CA ILE A 369 17.42 19.54 11.63
C ILE A 369 17.54 18.54 10.47
N ILE A 370 16.49 18.38 9.66
CA ILE A 370 16.53 17.46 8.52
C ILE A 370 17.48 17.97 7.41
N GLU A 371 17.64 19.29 7.26
CA GLU A 371 18.49 19.90 6.23
C GLU A 371 19.98 20.05 6.64
N GLU A 372 20.27 20.23 7.93
CA GLU A 372 21.60 20.51 8.47
C GLU A 372 22.47 19.26 8.58
N TYR A 373 21.87 18.10 8.84
CA TYR A 373 22.61 16.87 9.06
C TYR A 373 22.82 16.10 7.77
N ASN A 374 23.80 16.58 7.00
CA ASN A 374 24.34 15.90 5.83
C ASN A 374 25.17 14.68 6.25
N GLY A 375 24.90 13.54 5.62
CA GLY A 375 25.74 12.34 5.70
C GLY A 375 25.31 11.32 6.75
N THR A 376 24.30 11.61 7.56
CA THR A 376 23.70 10.63 8.49
C THR A 376 22.75 9.69 7.76
N VAL A 377 22.74 8.40 8.07
CA VAL A 377 21.68 7.51 7.55
C VAL A 377 20.53 7.53 8.54
N PHE A 378 19.30 7.66 8.05
CA PHE A 378 18.14 7.57 8.93
C PHE A 378 17.05 6.66 8.38
N VAL A 379 16.28 6.10 9.31
CA VAL A 379 15.09 5.30 9.05
C VAL A 379 13.84 6.17 9.23
N THR A 380 12.85 6.02 8.35
CA THR A 380 11.57 6.72 8.51
C THR A 380 10.40 5.93 7.95
N ASN A 381 9.19 6.20 8.45
CA ASN A 381 7.92 5.70 7.95
C ASN A 381 7.12 6.79 7.19
N ASN A 382 7.70 7.96 6.92
CA ASN A 382 7.03 9.07 6.24
C ASN A 382 7.83 9.54 5.02
N GLY A 383 7.15 10.01 3.98
CA GLY A 383 7.78 10.62 2.81
C GLY A 383 8.32 12.03 3.05
N ILE A 384 7.84 12.76 4.07
CA ILE A 384 8.25 14.15 4.34
C ILE A 384 9.77 14.28 4.54
N PRO A 385 10.45 13.45 5.36
CA PRO A 385 11.90 13.51 5.49
C PRO A 385 12.65 13.31 4.17
N LEU A 386 12.13 12.49 3.24
CA LEU A 386 12.74 12.31 1.92
C LEU A 386 12.78 13.60 1.08
N LEU A 387 11.81 14.50 1.29
CA LEU A 387 11.77 15.79 0.61
C LEU A 387 12.90 16.72 1.03
N TYR A 388 13.27 16.75 2.30
CA TYR A 388 14.21 17.75 2.83
C TYR A 388 15.61 17.19 3.05
N SER A 389 15.72 15.88 3.27
CA SER A 389 16.99 15.23 3.54
C SER A 389 17.98 15.35 2.37
N LYS A 390 19.23 15.57 2.75
CA LYS A 390 20.42 15.51 1.89
C LYS A 390 21.29 14.28 2.22
N SER A 391 20.67 13.30 2.84
CA SER A 391 21.29 12.06 3.28
C SER A 391 20.70 10.85 2.57
N LYS A 392 21.39 9.71 2.67
CA LYS A 392 20.83 8.42 2.28
C LYS A 392 19.76 8.04 3.29
N VAL A 393 18.59 7.62 2.81
CA VAL A 393 17.46 7.28 3.66
C VAL A 393 17.07 5.83 3.42
N GLU A 394 16.80 5.12 4.50
CA GLU A 394 16.17 3.81 4.46
C GLU A 394 14.71 3.97 4.85
N LEU A 395 13.84 3.91 3.85
CA LEU A 395 12.40 4.01 4.08
C LEU A 395 11.82 2.64 4.39
N MET A 396 10.98 2.59 5.40
CA MET A 396 10.21 1.39 5.74
C MET A 396 8.73 1.62 5.44
N PRO A 397 8.21 1.04 4.34
CA PRO A 397 6.78 1.00 4.07
C PRO A 397 6.14 -0.08 4.96
N GLY A 398 6.19 0.09 6.28
CA GLY A 398 5.64 -0.85 7.24
C GLY A 398 4.39 -0.30 7.92
N SER A 399 3.30 -1.07 7.93
CA SER A 399 2.14 -0.80 8.78
C SER A 399 2.35 -1.20 10.24
N ASN A 400 3.53 -1.72 10.58
CA ASN A 400 3.92 -2.15 11.91
C ASN A 400 5.09 -1.30 12.43
N LEU A 401 4.85 -0.58 13.53
CA LEU A 401 5.82 0.29 14.19
C LEU A 401 6.99 -0.51 14.77
N GLY A 402 6.74 -1.70 15.35
CA GLY A 402 7.76 -2.59 15.90
C GLY A 402 8.80 -2.99 14.86
N ASN A 403 8.38 -3.46 13.68
CA ASN A 403 9.30 -3.82 12.59
C ASN A 403 10.13 -2.63 12.10
N THR A 404 9.51 -1.45 12.05
CA THR A 404 10.18 -0.20 11.65
C THR A 404 11.27 0.16 12.66
N TYR A 405 10.96 0.03 13.95
CA TYR A 405 11.90 0.30 15.04
C TYR A 405 13.02 -0.75 15.12
N LEU A 406 12.68 -2.04 14.96
CA LEU A 406 13.64 -3.15 14.88
C LEU A 406 14.70 -2.88 13.81
N THR A 407 14.28 -2.46 12.62
CA THR A 407 15.21 -2.12 11.53
C THR A 407 16.14 -0.97 11.89
N TYR A 408 15.61 0.09 12.52
CA TYR A 408 16.46 1.18 13.01
C TYR A 408 17.50 0.69 14.04
N ARG A 409 17.11 -0.24 14.91
CA ARG A 409 17.99 -0.82 15.92
C ARG A 409 19.06 -1.73 15.31
N GLU A 410 18.69 -2.54 14.32
CA GLU A 410 19.58 -3.49 13.65
C GLU A 410 20.49 -2.82 12.61
N ASN A 411 20.09 -1.67 12.07
CA ASN A 411 20.95 -0.92 11.17
C ASN A 411 21.97 -0.11 11.97
N ASP A 412 23.18 -0.66 12.10
CA ASP A 412 24.31 -0.01 12.75
C ASP A 412 24.68 1.34 12.11
N ASN A 413 24.39 1.51 10.81
CA ASN A 413 24.65 2.76 10.10
C ASN A 413 23.54 3.80 10.31
N ALA A 414 22.35 3.40 10.79
CA ALA A 414 21.27 4.33 11.04
C ALA A 414 21.55 5.14 12.31
N ASP A 415 21.87 6.42 12.11
CA ASP A 415 22.09 7.38 13.19
C ASP A 415 20.76 7.73 13.87
N TRP A 416 19.70 7.89 13.05
CA TRP A 416 18.42 8.42 13.50
C TRP A 416 17.20 7.62 13.05
N PHE A 417 16.14 7.75 13.84
CA PHE A 417 14.80 7.28 13.49
C PHE A 417 13.85 8.47 13.46
N ILE A 418 13.36 8.82 12.26
CA ILE A 418 12.35 9.86 12.07
C ILE A 418 10.98 9.19 11.96
N PHE A 419 10.25 9.18 13.06
CA PHE A 419 8.97 8.52 13.19
C PHE A 419 7.81 9.50 13.09
N HIS A 420 6.81 9.13 12.30
CA HIS A 420 5.54 9.84 12.13
C HIS A 420 4.41 9.02 12.75
N PRO A 421 3.92 9.41 13.94
CA PRO A 421 2.86 8.68 14.62
C PRO A 421 1.58 8.55 13.78
N ASP A 422 1.20 9.59 13.02
CA ASP A 422 -0.01 9.57 12.20
C ASP A 422 0.07 8.60 11.00
N GLY A 423 1.24 7.99 10.76
CA GLY A 423 1.43 6.94 9.75
C GLY A 423 0.88 5.58 10.18
N TYR A 424 0.55 5.43 11.46
CA TYR A 424 -0.10 4.26 12.02
C TYR A 424 -1.44 4.70 12.65
N PRO A 425 -2.43 5.10 11.82
CA PRO A 425 -3.77 5.35 12.36
C PRO A 425 -4.30 4.13 13.17
N CYS A 426 -5.40 4.31 13.90
CA CYS A 426 -6.19 3.17 14.37
C CYS A 426 -7.59 3.31 13.79
N PRO A 427 -8.29 2.19 13.52
CA PRO A 427 -9.70 2.27 13.16
C PRO A 427 -10.48 3.07 14.21
N PRO A 428 -11.39 3.97 13.83
CA PRO A 428 -12.16 4.74 14.80
C PRO A 428 -12.89 3.83 15.79
N GLY A 429 -12.61 4.00 17.10
CA GLY A 429 -13.18 3.19 18.18
C GLY A 429 -12.43 1.89 18.50
N ASP A 430 -11.26 1.66 17.89
CA ASP A 430 -10.36 0.55 18.25
C ASP A 430 -9.40 0.97 19.37
N ASP A 431 -9.94 1.03 20.60
CA ASP A 431 -9.21 1.45 21.80
C ASP A 431 -7.97 0.56 22.07
N ILE A 432 -8.02 -0.72 21.65
CA ILE A 432 -6.90 -1.67 21.80
C ILE A 432 -5.77 -1.29 20.84
N CYS A 433 -6.08 -1.00 19.57
CA CYS A 433 -5.08 -0.51 18.63
C CYS A 433 -4.43 0.79 19.15
N GLU A 434 -5.24 1.75 19.62
CA GLU A 434 -4.73 3.02 20.13
C GLU A 434 -3.83 2.83 21.35
N LEU A 435 -4.24 1.96 22.27
CA LEU A 435 -3.45 1.59 23.44
C LEU A 435 -2.12 0.92 23.07
N ASN A 436 -2.15 -0.07 22.17
CA ASN A 436 -0.96 -0.79 21.71
C ASN A 436 0.01 0.14 20.97
N PHE A 437 -0.51 0.95 20.04
CA PHE A 437 0.28 1.94 19.32
C PHE A 437 0.94 2.92 20.31
N LYS A 438 0.19 3.32 21.33
CA LYS A 438 0.67 4.22 22.36
C LYS A 438 1.78 3.64 23.22
N LYS A 439 1.59 2.42 23.72
CA LYS A 439 2.62 1.68 24.46
C LYS A 439 3.90 1.55 23.64
N LYS A 440 3.80 1.03 22.41
CA LYS A 440 4.94 0.88 21.50
C LYS A 440 5.70 2.20 21.31
N THR A 441 4.97 3.29 21.11
CA THR A 441 5.58 4.61 21.02
C THR A 441 6.27 4.99 22.33
N ASP A 442 5.61 4.84 23.48
CA ASP A 442 6.16 5.18 24.80
C ASP A 442 7.48 4.47 25.11
N ILE A 443 7.62 3.23 24.66
CA ILE A 443 8.80 2.38 24.83
C ILE A 443 9.91 2.74 23.86
N ILE A 444 9.54 3.04 22.61
CA ILE A 444 10.47 3.61 21.64
C ILE A 444 11.03 4.94 22.17
N LEU A 445 10.20 5.77 22.80
CA LEU A 445 10.63 7.04 23.39
C LEU A 445 11.48 6.86 24.66
N SER A 446 11.23 5.85 25.49
CA SER A 446 12.02 5.63 26.72
C SER A 446 13.40 5.04 26.45
N ARG A 447 13.55 4.27 25.37
CA ARG A 447 14.80 3.57 25.00
C ARG A 447 15.71 4.38 24.08
N ASN A 448 15.25 5.52 23.59
CA ASN A 448 16.03 6.35 22.68
C ASN A 448 16.08 7.79 23.15
N ASN A 449 17.16 8.44 22.75
CA ASN A 449 17.31 9.85 23.01
C ASN A 449 16.49 10.62 21.99
N ILE A 450 15.63 11.52 22.48
CA ILE A 450 14.79 12.34 21.62
C ILE A 450 15.63 13.54 21.18
N LEU A 451 15.94 13.58 19.88
CA LEU A 451 16.64 14.71 19.28
C LEU A 451 15.69 15.90 19.15
N ASN A 452 14.48 15.67 18.64
CA ASN A 452 13.44 16.69 18.56
C ASN A 452 12.06 16.06 18.29
N CYS A 453 10.99 16.82 18.51
CA CYS A 453 9.68 16.48 17.98
C CYS A 453 8.80 17.72 17.81
N GLY A 454 7.85 17.63 16.88
CA GLY A 454 6.99 18.75 16.50
C GLY A 454 6.09 18.43 15.32
N TYR A 455 5.70 19.46 14.59
CA TYR A 455 4.84 19.33 13.40
C TYR A 455 5.57 19.80 12.16
N LEU A 456 5.60 19.00 11.10
CA LEU A 456 6.17 19.42 9.81
C LEU A 456 5.16 19.11 8.72
N ASN A 457 4.71 20.12 7.98
CA ASN A 457 3.64 19.95 6.99
C ASN A 457 2.33 19.36 7.57
N GLY A 458 2.02 19.64 8.84
CA GLY A 458 0.82 19.15 9.53
C GLY A 458 0.92 17.72 10.04
N ALA A 459 2.05 17.04 9.80
CA ALA A 459 2.38 15.71 10.28
C ALA A 459 3.14 15.80 11.61
N ARG A 460 2.77 14.99 12.61
CA ARG A 460 3.55 14.87 13.86
C ARG A 460 4.83 14.11 13.57
N LEU A 461 5.99 14.67 13.89
CA LEU A 461 7.27 13.99 13.70
C LEU A 461 8.02 13.93 15.01
N ILE A 462 8.66 12.79 15.25
CA ILE A 462 9.58 12.54 16.34
C ILE A 462 10.90 12.08 15.73
N ILE A 463 12.00 12.73 16.10
CA ILE A 463 13.35 12.35 15.69
C ILE A 463 14.06 11.76 16.89
N LEU A 464 14.43 10.49 16.78
CA LEU A 464 15.23 9.78 17.77
C LEU A 464 16.65 9.61 17.28
N THR A 465 17.59 9.56 18.21
CA THR A 465 19.01 9.33 17.96
C THR A 465 19.58 8.33 18.96
N LYS A 466 20.67 7.67 18.57
CA LYS A 466 21.51 6.86 19.46
C LYS A 466 22.43 7.74 20.34
N ASP A 467 22.66 8.99 19.95
CA ASP A 467 23.50 9.98 20.67
C ASP A 467 22.74 10.67 21.81
N LYS A 468 23.34 11.68 22.47
CA LYS A 468 22.74 12.35 23.64
C LYS A 468 21.39 13.04 23.34
N PRO A 469 20.44 13.04 24.30
CA PRO A 469 19.12 13.63 24.12
C PRO A 469 19.20 15.16 24.07
N TYR A 470 18.31 15.78 23.29
CA TYR A 470 18.19 17.23 23.18
C TYR A 470 16.93 17.76 23.88
N ILE A 471 15.86 16.96 23.93
CA ILE A 471 14.61 17.31 24.63
C ILE A 471 14.16 16.14 25.52
N SER A 472 13.46 16.45 26.62
CA SER A 472 12.92 15.41 27.51
C SER A 472 11.69 14.75 26.89
N LYS A 473 11.36 13.54 27.36
CA LYS A 473 10.12 12.85 26.99
C LYS A 473 8.89 13.69 27.34
N GLU A 474 8.84 14.31 28.53
CA GLU A 474 7.67 15.15 28.90
C GLU A 474 7.54 16.37 27.99
N GLU A 475 8.64 17.03 27.65
CA GLU A 475 8.62 18.17 26.73
C GLU A 475 8.11 17.73 25.36
N CYS A 476 8.58 16.59 24.86
CA CYS A 476 8.14 16.08 23.57
C CYS A 476 6.66 15.72 23.57
N THR A 477 6.22 14.90 24.51
CA THR A 477 4.83 14.50 24.73
C THR A 477 3.91 15.72 24.82
N LYS A 478 4.33 16.79 25.53
CA LYS A 478 3.59 18.05 25.62
C LYS A 478 3.53 18.79 24.28
N LYS A 479 4.62 18.84 23.50
CA LYS A 479 4.69 19.51 22.20
C LYS A 479 3.76 18.89 21.16
N ILE A 480 3.68 17.56 21.10
CA ILE A 480 2.86 16.83 20.11
C ILE A 480 1.47 16.41 20.61
N ASN A 481 1.08 16.90 21.80
CA ASN A 481 -0.17 16.57 22.50
C ASN A 481 -0.40 15.05 22.60
N TYR A 482 0.62 14.34 23.06
CA TYR A 482 0.57 12.91 23.31
C TYR A 482 0.12 12.69 24.76
N TYR A 483 -0.92 11.88 24.99
CA TYR A 483 -1.35 11.60 26.37
C TYR A 483 -0.36 10.61 27.01
N ASN A 484 -0.18 10.65 28.34
CA ASN A 484 0.53 9.60 29.09
C ASN A 484 -0.39 8.41 29.38
N ILE A 485 0.10 7.17 29.32
CA ILE A 485 -0.55 6.00 29.93
C ILE A 485 0.46 5.37 30.90
N THR A 486 -0.06 4.90 32.03
CA THR A 486 0.65 4.03 32.96
C THR A 486 0.76 2.63 32.37
N SER A 487 1.97 2.12 32.24
CA SER A 487 2.25 0.77 31.74
C SER A 487 1.53 -0.28 32.59
N SER A 488 0.94 -1.28 31.93
CA SER A 488 0.61 -2.57 32.55
C SER A 488 1.82 -3.49 32.47
N GLU A 489 1.94 -4.45 33.38
CA GLU A 489 2.98 -5.48 33.33
C GLU A 489 2.84 -6.36 32.08
N SER A 490 3.96 -6.62 31.42
CA SER A 490 4.06 -7.52 30.26
C SER A 490 4.06 -8.98 30.71
N SER A 491 3.14 -9.79 30.19
CA SER A 491 3.14 -11.25 30.32
C SER A 491 3.76 -11.91 29.08
N VAL A 492 4.28 -13.12 29.22
CA VAL A 492 4.82 -13.92 28.10
C VAL A 492 4.26 -15.32 28.24
N PHE A 493 3.86 -15.92 27.12
CA PHE A 493 3.48 -17.32 27.04
C PHE A 493 4.20 -18.00 25.88
N ILE A 494 4.37 -19.31 25.98
CA ILE A 494 4.93 -20.15 24.93
C ILE A 494 3.80 -20.89 24.23
N ARG A 495 3.79 -20.85 22.90
CA ARG A 495 2.93 -21.67 22.07
C ARG A 495 3.78 -22.71 21.35
N ILE A 496 3.53 -23.99 21.59
CA ILE A 496 4.12 -25.05 20.77
C ILE A 496 3.14 -25.38 19.67
N SER A 497 3.47 -25.00 18.43
CA SER A 497 2.61 -25.24 17.28
C SER A 497 2.97 -26.51 16.52
N SER A 498 2.00 -26.99 15.74
CA SER A 498 2.19 -28.08 14.79
C SER A 498 2.64 -29.40 15.42
N ALA A 499 2.16 -29.71 16.64
CA ALA A 499 2.37 -31.02 17.23
C ALA A 499 1.50 -32.05 16.50
N GLY A 500 2.09 -32.75 15.54
CA GLY A 500 1.44 -33.77 14.72
C GLY A 500 1.76 -35.19 15.18
N PHE A 501 1.20 -36.17 14.46
CA PHE A 501 1.44 -37.59 14.69
C PHE A 501 2.30 -38.21 13.56
N THR A 502 3.11 -39.22 13.88
CA THR A 502 3.80 -40.06 12.89
C THR A 502 2.78 -40.96 12.18
N LEU A 503 3.18 -41.68 11.13
CA LEU A 503 2.28 -42.61 10.43
C LEU A 503 1.77 -43.74 11.34
N GLU A 504 2.56 -44.08 12.36
CA GLU A 504 2.27 -45.08 13.40
C GLU A 504 1.34 -44.54 14.50
N GLY A 505 1.02 -43.24 14.46
CA GLY A 505 0.18 -42.57 15.44
C GLY A 505 0.91 -42.08 16.69
N ASP A 506 2.25 -42.12 16.71
CA ASP A 506 3.06 -41.56 17.80
C ASP A 506 3.12 -40.03 17.72
N VAL A 507 3.37 -39.35 18.85
CA VAL A 507 3.59 -37.90 18.84
C VAL A 507 4.96 -37.58 18.26
N GLN A 508 5.00 -36.74 17.22
CA GLN A 508 6.26 -36.31 16.61
C GLN A 508 7.10 -35.54 17.63
N ASN A 509 8.41 -35.86 17.70
CA ASN A 509 9.36 -35.20 18.61
C ASN A 509 8.90 -35.18 20.09
N LYS A 510 8.24 -36.26 20.55
CA LYS A 510 7.72 -36.42 21.93
C LYS A 510 8.72 -36.03 23.02
N ASP A 511 9.98 -36.46 22.91
CA ASP A 511 11.01 -36.18 23.92
C ASP A 511 11.34 -34.68 24.00
N ALA A 512 11.49 -34.02 22.85
CA ALA A 512 11.72 -32.58 22.79
C ALA A 512 10.53 -31.78 23.33
N LEU A 513 9.31 -32.23 23.02
CA LEU A 513 8.08 -31.64 23.55
C LEU A 513 8.00 -31.75 25.08
N LEU A 514 8.28 -32.93 25.65
CA LEU A 514 8.34 -33.13 27.10
C LEU A 514 9.37 -32.23 27.77
N GLU A 515 10.55 -32.09 27.17
CA GLU A 515 11.59 -31.24 27.73
C GLU A 515 11.20 -29.76 27.69
N ILE A 516 10.58 -29.27 26.61
CA ILE A 516 10.04 -27.89 26.54
C ILE A 516 8.97 -27.67 27.61
N ILE A 517 8.04 -28.61 27.77
CA ILE A 517 7.00 -28.56 28.80
C ILE A 517 7.62 -28.41 30.20
N ASN A 518 8.57 -29.29 30.53
CA ASN A 518 9.23 -29.27 31.83
C ASN A 518 9.98 -27.95 32.09
N ILE A 519 10.65 -27.40 31.08
CA ILE A 519 11.35 -26.11 31.20
C ILE A 519 10.35 -24.98 31.42
N ALA A 520 9.26 -24.93 30.64
CA ALA A 520 8.26 -23.89 30.78
C ALA A 520 7.59 -23.92 32.17
N GLU A 521 7.32 -25.12 32.70
CA GLU A 521 6.79 -25.29 34.05
C GLU A 521 7.77 -24.87 35.14
N ASP A 522 9.05 -25.29 35.04
CA ASP A 522 10.11 -24.85 35.96
C ASP A 522 10.21 -23.33 36.03
N LYS A 523 10.09 -22.67 34.87
CA LYS A 523 10.12 -21.21 34.73
C LYS A 523 8.77 -20.52 34.93
N LYS A 524 7.70 -21.27 35.21
CA LYS A 524 6.33 -20.76 35.36
C LYS A 524 5.85 -19.91 34.16
N ILE A 525 6.32 -20.23 32.96
CA ILE A 525 5.90 -19.58 31.73
C ILE A 525 4.61 -20.27 31.26
N PRO A 526 3.47 -19.57 31.13
CA PRO A 526 2.25 -20.15 30.58
C PRO A 526 2.51 -20.82 29.23
N LEU A 527 2.00 -22.03 29.03
CA LEU A 527 2.23 -22.81 27.81
C LEU A 527 0.91 -23.22 27.16
N ILE A 528 0.86 -23.07 25.83
CA ILE A 528 -0.24 -23.51 24.97
C ILE A 528 0.32 -24.57 24.01
N LEU A 529 -0.14 -25.81 24.11
CA LEU A 529 0.20 -26.87 23.16
C LEU A 529 -0.86 -26.97 22.08
N VAL A 530 -0.48 -26.74 20.82
CA VAL A 530 -1.38 -26.79 19.68
C VAL A 530 -1.17 -28.08 18.89
N LEU A 531 -2.12 -29.00 19.03
CA LEU A 531 -2.17 -30.26 18.29
C LEU A 531 -2.70 -30.02 16.88
N THR A 532 -2.07 -30.64 15.88
CA THR A 532 -2.56 -30.51 14.49
C THR A 532 -3.57 -31.60 14.22
N SER A 533 -4.77 -31.25 13.73
CA SER A 533 -5.74 -32.27 13.33
C SER A 533 -5.19 -33.07 12.16
N SER A 534 -5.07 -34.38 12.28
CA SER A 534 -4.68 -35.27 11.18
C SER A 534 -5.67 -36.40 11.01
N SER A 535 -5.78 -36.93 9.80
CA SER A 535 -6.49 -38.18 9.51
C SER A 535 -5.84 -39.41 10.19
N ILE A 536 -4.59 -39.27 10.61
CA ILE A 536 -3.87 -40.28 11.37
C ILE A 536 -4.47 -40.42 12.77
N LYS A 537 -4.84 -41.65 13.12
CA LYS A 537 -5.36 -41.99 14.44
C LYS A 537 -4.20 -42.14 15.43
N PRO A 538 -4.16 -41.41 16.55
CA PRO A 538 -3.12 -41.59 17.55
C PRO A 538 -3.21 -42.98 18.18
N ASN A 539 -2.06 -43.56 18.49
CA ASN A 539 -1.96 -44.84 19.18
C ASN A 539 -2.14 -44.64 20.70
N ASN A 540 -2.12 -45.73 21.48
CA ASN A 540 -2.32 -45.66 22.93
C ASN A 540 -1.23 -44.83 23.62
N ASP A 541 0.02 -44.93 23.18
CA ASP A 541 1.15 -44.20 23.77
C ASP A 541 1.02 -42.68 23.56
N ALA A 542 0.50 -42.25 22.41
CA ALA A 542 0.18 -40.85 22.12
C ALA A 542 -1.03 -40.36 22.94
N ILE A 543 -2.06 -41.19 23.10
CA ILE A 543 -3.22 -40.86 23.94
C ILE A 543 -2.80 -40.71 25.41
N ASP A 544 -2.01 -41.65 25.91
CA ASP A 544 -1.52 -41.62 27.29
C ASP A 544 -0.55 -40.46 27.51
N PHE A 545 0.26 -40.12 26.51
CA PHE A 545 1.03 -38.88 26.51
C PHE A 545 0.12 -37.64 26.63
N ILE A 546 -0.89 -37.50 25.78
CA ILE A 546 -1.82 -36.35 25.81
C ILE A 546 -2.55 -36.25 27.16
N ARG A 547 -2.91 -37.40 27.77
CA ARG A 547 -3.49 -37.46 29.12
C ARG A 547 -2.53 -37.03 30.22
N SER A 548 -1.24 -37.30 30.04
CA SER A 548 -0.21 -36.95 31.01
C SER A 548 0.18 -35.47 31.00
N ILE A 549 -0.29 -34.69 30.00
CA ILE A 549 -0.01 -33.25 29.93
C ILE A 549 -0.68 -32.53 31.10
N PRO A 550 0.07 -31.76 31.90
CA PRO A 550 -0.44 -31.03 33.06
C PRO A 550 -1.64 -30.12 32.76
N GLU A 551 -2.54 -29.98 33.74
CA GLU A 551 -3.81 -29.27 33.57
C GLU A 551 -3.63 -27.75 33.34
N GLU A 552 -2.49 -27.22 33.77
CA GLU A 552 -2.07 -25.83 33.61
C GLU A 552 -1.72 -25.47 32.16
N ILE A 553 -1.38 -26.47 31.32
CA ILE A 553 -0.96 -26.26 29.92
C ILE A 553 -2.16 -26.22 29.00
N GLU A 554 -2.55 -25.06 28.46
CA GLU A 554 -3.73 -24.98 27.58
C GLU A 554 -3.57 -25.85 26.32
N LEU A 555 -4.58 -26.67 26.02
CA LEU A 555 -4.61 -27.50 24.82
C LEU A 555 -5.37 -26.80 23.69
N GLY A 556 -4.64 -26.51 22.61
CA GLY A 556 -5.17 -25.99 21.36
C GLY A 556 -5.26 -27.05 20.26
N VAL A 557 -6.13 -26.84 19.27
CA VAL A 557 -6.14 -27.64 18.02
C VAL A 557 -6.07 -26.72 16.81
N LEU A 558 -5.11 -26.99 15.92
CA LEU A 558 -4.98 -26.36 14.61
C LEU A 558 -5.67 -27.24 13.55
N PRO A 559 -6.70 -26.75 12.87
CA PRO A 559 -7.44 -27.56 11.90
C PRO A 559 -6.76 -27.60 10.53
N ILE A 560 -6.70 -28.79 9.94
CA ILE A 560 -6.31 -29.01 8.53
C ILE A 560 -7.56 -29.18 7.67
N GLU A 561 -8.58 -29.91 8.15
CA GLU A 561 -9.85 -30.15 7.45
C GLU A 561 -11.08 -30.11 8.39
N ASN A 562 -12.21 -29.54 7.94
CA ASN A 562 -13.37 -29.24 8.80
C ASN A 562 -14.01 -30.47 9.50
N ILE A 563 -14.15 -31.60 8.79
CA ILE A 563 -14.88 -32.77 9.31
C ILE A 563 -14.03 -33.54 10.32
N GLU A 564 -12.75 -33.75 10.01
CA GLU A 564 -11.82 -34.47 10.87
C GLU A 564 -11.48 -33.69 12.15
N THR A 565 -11.43 -32.36 12.06
CA THR A 565 -11.17 -31.47 13.22
C THR A 565 -12.18 -31.69 14.34
N ASN A 566 -13.49 -31.76 14.03
CA ASN A 566 -14.53 -31.91 15.05
C ASN A 566 -14.44 -33.27 15.76
N VAL A 567 -14.15 -34.33 15.00
CA VAL A 567 -13.94 -35.68 15.56
C VAL A 567 -12.69 -35.68 16.44
N PHE A 568 -11.62 -35.04 15.99
CA PHE A 568 -10.36 -34.96 16.70
C PHE A 568 -10.49 -34.17 18.02
N ILE A 569 -11.12 -32.99 18.01
CA ILE A 569 -11.42 -32.20 19.22
C ILE A 569 -12.25 -33.01 20.22
N ASN A 570 -13.32 -33.67 19.75
CA ASN A 570 -14.16 -34.51 20.60
C ASN A 570 -13.39 -35.67 21.22
N ASN A 571 -12.45 -36.26 20.49
CA ASN A 571 -11.62 -37.34 21.00
C ASN A 571 -10.64 -36.84 22.06
N ILE A 572 -9.98 -35.69 21.86
CA ILE A 572 -9.10 -35.09 22.88
C ILE A 572 -9.89 -34.75 24.14
N TYR A 573 -11.07 -34.16 24.00
CA TYR A 573 -11.97 -33.90 25.14
C TYR A 573 -12.32 -35.19 25.88
N LYS A 574 -12.64 -36.28 25.17
CA LYS A 574 -12.91 -37.59 25.78
C LYS A 574 -11.69 -38.20 26.46
N TRP A 575 -10.49 -38.00 25.93
CA TRP A 575 -9.26 -38.56 26.49
C TRP A 575 -8.83 -37.85 27.76
N THR A 576 -8.96 -36.51 27.78
CA THR A 576 -8.40 -35.65 28.82
C THR A 576 -9.45 -35.09 29.80
N GLY A 577 -10.71 -35.01 29.40
CA GLY A 577 -11.75 -34.28 30.13
C GLY A 577 -11.63 -32.75 30.04
N ARG A 578 -10.64 -32.24 29.28
CA ARG A 578 -10.27 -30.82 29.25
C ARG A 578 -10.95 -30.09 28.09
N LYS A 579 -11.36 -28.84 28.33
CA LYS A 579 -11.83 -27.95 27.25
C LYS A 579 -10.67 -27.65 26.29
N ILE A 580 -10.95 -27.70 24.99
CA ILE A 580 -9.95 -27.53 23.93
C ILE A 580 -10.23 -26.23 23.19
N THR A 581 -9.19 -25.43 22.97
CA THR A 581 -9.26 -24.17 22.23
C THR A 581 -9.01 -24.43 20.74
N ALA A 582 -9.99 -24.17 19.87
CA ALA A 582 -9.77 -24.28 18.42
C ALA A 582 -9.05 -23.02 17.90
N ILE A 583 -7.91 -23.19 17.25
CA ILE A 583 -7.11 -22.09 16.70
C ILE A 583 -7.29 -22.09 15.18
N ALA A 584 -8.03 -21.12 14.64
CA ALA A 584 -8.34 -21.07 13.22
C ALA A 584 -7.44 -20.05 12.51
N PRO A 585 -6.78 -20.41 11.41
CA PRO A 585 -5.99 -19.44 10.67
C PRO A 585 -6.85 -18.36 9.98
N LEU A 586 -6.34 -17.14 9.97
CA LEU A 586 -6.93 -15.95 9.38
C LEU A 586 -6.47 -15.86 7.92
N GLY A 587 -7.24 -16.45 7.02
CA GLY A 587 -6.96 -16.42 5.59
C GLY A 587 -7.42 -17.71 4.91
N ASP A 588 -8.26 -17.54 3.91
CA ASP A 588 -8.81 -18.55 2.99
C ASP A 588 -9.90 -19.49 3.54
N ASP A 589 -11.12 -19.23 3.01
CA ASP A 589 -12.35 -20.05 3.00
C ASP A 589 -13.01 -20.54 4.32
N TRP A 590 -12.35 -20.48 5.48
CA TRP A 590 -12.97 -20.87 6.76
C TRP A 590 -14.16 -19.96 7.15
N ASN A 591 -14.06 -18.65 6.89
CA ASN A 591 -15.14 -17.69 7.19
C ASN A 591 -16.39 -17.83 6.29
N LYS A 592 -16.39 -18.68 5.26
CA LYS A 592 -17.54 -18.83 4.34
C LYS A 592 -18.45 -20.02 4.66
N LYS A 593 -18.03 -20.93 5.54
CA LYS A 593 -18.87 -22.04 6.01
C LYS A 593 -19.15 -21.78 7.48
N GLU A 594 -20.41 -21.55 7.83
CA GLU A 594 -20.87 -21.53 9.22
C GLU A 594 -20.55 -22.89 9.87
N VAL A 595 -19.37 -23.01 10.48
CA VAL A 595 -19.00 -24.19 11.26
C VAL A 595 -19.64 -24.02 12.62
N SER A 596 -20.62 -24.87 12.95
CA SER A 596 -21.15 -24.99 14.30
C SER A 596 -20.03 -25.46 15.22
N ILE A 597 -19.50 -24.56 16.04
CA ILE A 597 -18.49 -24.85 17.06
C ILE A 597 -19.13 -25.81 18.08
N PRO A 598 -18.52 -26.97 18.39
CA PRO A 598 -19.04 -27.88 19.42
C PRO A 598 -19.18 -27.21 20.80
N TYR A 599 -20.16 -27.66 21.58
CA TYR A 599 -20.34 -27.23 22.98
C TYR A 599 -19.07 -27.52 23.80
N GLY A 600 -18.44 -26.49 24.38
CA GLY A 600 -17.28 -26.62 25.27
C GLY A 600 -16.01 -25.86 24.88
N ILE A 601 -15.97 -25.20 23.72
CA ILE A 601 -14.83 -24.39 23.25
C ILE A 601 -14.98 -22.95 23.76
N ASN A 602 -13.98 -22.43 24.48
CA ASN A 602 -14.06 -21.12 25.16
C ASN A 602 -13.60 -19.93 24.30
N CYS A 603 -12.77 -20.12 23.26
CA CYS A 603 -12.31 -19.06 22.36
C CYS A 603 -11.86 -19.63 21.00
N SER A 604 -11.99 -18.82 19.94
CA SER A 604 -11.29 -19.03 18.66
C SER A 604 -10.13 -18.03 18.59
N ILE A 605 -8.90 -18.50 18.61
CA ILE A 605 -7.72 -17.66 18.36
C ILE A 605 -7.56 -17.55 16.85
N VAL A 606 -7.54 -16.33 16.32
CA VAL A 606 -7.54 -16.06 14.87
C VAL A 606 -6.18 -15.48 14.47
N GLY A 607 -5.41 -16.14 13.59
CA GLY A 607 -4.07 -15.64 13.18
C GLY A 607 -3.68 -16.01 11.74
N SER A 608 -3.08 -15.08 10.96
CA SER A 608 -2.73 -15.32 9.55
C SER A 608 -1.47 -16.17 9.36
N TRP A 609 -1.41 -16.94 8.27
CA TRP A 609 -0.19 -17.64 7.80
C TRP A 609 0.79 -16.71 7.06
N ASP A 610 0.41 -15.46 6.80
CA ASP A 610 1.33 -14.49 6.23
C ASP A 610 2.17 -13.87 7.36
N GLN A 611 3.45 -13.63 7.07
CA GLN A 611 4.55 -13.30 8.00
C GLN A 611 4.44 -11.92 8.66
N THR A 612 3.24 -11.53 9.06
CA THR A 612 2.94 -10.32 9.79
C THR A 612 2.10 -10.72 10.99
N ILE A 613 2.70 -10.57 12.17
CA ILE A 613 2.04 -10.47 13.47
C ILE A 613 0.72 -9.69 13.26
N LEU A 614 -0.41 -10.37 13.45
CA LEU A 614 -1.72 -9.74 13.52
C LEU A 614 -2.28 -10.01 14.91
N PRO A 615 -2.67 -8.95 15.66
CA PRO A 615 -3.18 -9.08 17.01
C PRO A 615 -4.53 -9.81 17.01
N VAL A 616 -4.67 -10.77 17.93
CA VAL A 616 -5.92 -11.50 18.16
C VAL A 616 -6.90 -10.56 18.86
N ASN A 617 -8.11 -10.45 18.30
CA ASN A 617 -9.10 -9.42 18.62
C ASN A 617 -9.84 -9.59 19.97
N LYS A 618 -9.17 -10.04 21.03
CA LYS A 618 -9.71 -10.03 22.41
C LYS A 618 -8.70 -9.72 23.51
N LYS A 619 -7.39 -9.80 23.24
CA LYS A 619 -6.28 -9.31 24.06
C LYS A 619 -5.12 -9.05 23.11
N GLY A 620 -4.46 -7.90 23.18
CA GLY A 620 -3.38 -7.49 22.25
C GLY A 620 -2.14 -8.38 22.32
N ILE A 621 -2.23 -9.60 21.81
CA ILE A 621 -1.15 -10.59 21.78
C ILE A 621 -0.38 -10.43 20.46
N ASP A 622 0.91 -10.15 20.57
CA ASP A 622 1.84 -10.21 19.44
C ASP A 622 2.58 -11.56 19.47
N LEU A 623 2.49 -12.30 18.37
CA LEU A 623 3.07 -13.63 18.23
C LEU A 623 4.46 -13.56 17.58
N PHE A 624 5.48 -13.96 18.32
CA PHE A 624 6.87 -14.05 17.92
C PHE A 624 7.22 -15.49 17.49
N VAL A 625 7.50 -15.71 16.19
CA VAL A 625 7.83 -17.04 15.64
C VAL A 625 9.34 -17.25 15.64
N VAL A 626 9.82 -18.34 16.25
CA VAL A 626 11.27 -18.57 16.45
C VAL A 626 11.99 -19.16 15.23
N SER A 627 11.31 -19.33 14.08
CA SER A 627 11.84 -20.07 12.93
C SER A 627 12.00 -19.26 11.64
N ASP A 628 13.06 -19.60 10.90
CA ASP A 628 13.26 -19.25 9.49
C ASP A 628 12.68 -20.37 8.62
N TRP A 629 11.48 -20.13 8.10
CA TRP A 629 10.76 -21.07 7.25
C TRP A 629 11.43 -21.30 5.89
N GLN A 630 12.20 -20.34 5.38
CA GLN A 630 12.89 -20.50 4.09
C GLN A 630 14.05 -21.50 4.22
N ARG A 631 14.68 -21.54 5.40
CA ARG A 631 15.77 -22.45 5.72
C ARG A 631 15.33 -23.71 6.45
N ASN A 632 14.09 -23.76 6.92
CA ASN A 632 13.56 -24.84 7.74
C ASN A 632 14.39 -25.02 9.03
N GLU A 633 14.78 -23.90 9.66
CA GLU A 633 15.66 -23.84 10.84
C GLU A 633 15.11 -22.87 11.90
N VAL A 634 15.56 -23.04 13.15
CA VAL A 634 15.32 -22.06 14.24
C VAL A 634 16.42 -20.99 14.18
N TYR A 635 16.04 -19.72 14.35
CA TYR A 635 17.00 -18.60 14.44
C TYR A 635 18.01 -18.86 15.56
N ASP A 636 19.21 -18.33 15.43
CA ASP A 636 20.21 -18.48 16.50
C ASP A 636 19.78 -17.77 17.78
N TYR A 637 20.35 -18.20 18.91
CA TYR A 637 19.99 -17.72 20.23
C TYR A 637 20.18 -16.21 20.40
N GLU A 638 21.23 -15.61 19.85
CA GLU A 638 21.50 -14.17 20.02
C GLU A 638 20.48 -13.34 19.25
N THR A 639 20.10 -13.78 18.05
CA THR A 639 19.01 -13.16 17.27
C THR A 639 17.68 -13.24 18.03
N LEU A 640 17.29 -14.43 18.51
CA LEU A 640 16.04 -14.62 19.27
C LEU A 640 16.00 -13.76 20.54
N LYS A 641 17.11 -13.75 21.29
CA LYS A 641 17.28 -12.94 22.50
C LYS A 641 17.13 -11.44 22.20
N SER A 642 17.82 -10.95 21.18
CA SER A 642 17.75 -9.54 20.76
C SER A 642 16.32 -9.13 20.40
N TRP A 643 15.64 -9.93 19.59
CA TRP A 643 14.25 -9.68 19.21
C TRP A 643 13.30 -9.71 20.40
N TYR A 644 13.44 -10.71 21.28
CA TYR A 644 12.64 -10.79 22.49
C TYR A 644 12.91 -9.63 23.44
N ASP A 645 14.16 -9.20 23.66
CA ASP A 645 14.45 -8.02 24.47
C ASP A 645 13.84 -6.74 23.88
N ILE A 646 13.63 -6.71 22.56
CA ILE A 646 12.94 -5.60 21.91
C ILE A 646 11.43 -5.71 22.13
N LEU A 647 10.86 -6.90 21.97
CA LEU A 647 9.42 -7.15 22.09
C LEU A 647 8.90 -7.17 23.53
N TYR A 648 9.65 -7.77 24.47
CA TYR A 648 9.33 -7.90 25.92
C TYR A 648 8.95 -6.57 26.53
N ASP A 649 9.66 -5.54 26.12
CA ASP A 649 9.34 -4.20 26.58
C ASP A 649 8.14 -3.62 25.85
N CYS A 650 7.93 -3.95 24.55
CA CYS A 650 6.91 -3.42 23.61
C CYS A 650 5.47 -3.87 23.82
N GLU A 651 5.24 -5.07 24.38
CA GLU A 651 3.94 -5.74 24.34
C GLU A 651 3.43 -6.11 25.73
N ASP A 652 2.11 -6.13 25.90
CA ASP A 652 1.46 -6.57 27.15
C ASP A 652 1.46 -8.09 27.29
N GLU A 653 1.44 -8.82 26.17
CA GLU A 653 1.40 -10.27 26.15
C GLU A 653 2.13 -10.77 24.90
N ILE A 654 3.25 -11.46 25.09
CA ILE A 654 4.05 -12.01 23.98
C ILE A 654 3.81 -13.50 23.89
N GLY A 655 3.29 -13.93 22.75
CA GLY A 655 3.22 -15.35 22.42
C GLY A 655 4.46 -15.79 21.67
N ILE A 656 5.19 -16.79 22.16
CA ILE A 656 6.38 -17.31 21.48
C ILE A 656 6.03 -18.61 20.80
N ASP A 657 5.97 -18.61 19.46
CA ASP A 657 5.57 -19.75 18.67
C ASP A 657 6.75 -20.63 18.26
N ILE A 658 6.70 -21.89 18.72
CA ILE A 658 7.72 -22.91 18.50
C ILE A 658 7.12 -24.04 17.66
N PRO A 659 7.40 -24.09 16.35
CA PRO A 659 6.91 -25.17 15.50
C PRO A 659 7.63 -26.50 15.78
N LEU A 660 6.88 -27.49 16.29
CA LEU A 660 7.45 -28.76 16.76
C LEU A 660 8.10 -29.59 15.64
N TYR A 661 7.60 -29.48 14.40
CA TYR A 661 8.16 -30.21 13.26
C TYR A 661 9.59 -29.78 12.89
N LEU A 662 10.07 -28.65 13.42
CA LEU A 662 11.45 -28.17 13.25
C LEU A 662 12.41 -28.63 14.36
N MET A 663 11.94 -29.34 15.39
CA MET A 663 12.75 -29.70 16.58
C MET A 663 13.75 -30.84 16.30
N SER A 664 14.78 -30.56 15.50
CA SER A 664 16.02 -31.32 15.51
C SER A 664 16.76 -31.12 16.83
N LYS A 665 17.74 -31.99 17.14
CA LYS A 665 18.56 -31.87 18.35
C LYS A 665 19.25 -30.49 18.46
N ASP A 666 19.72 -29.95 17.35
CA ASP A 666 20.38 -28.64 17.31
C ASP A 666 19.39 -27.48 17.51
N ASN A 667 18.23 -27.54 16.85
CA ASN A 667 17.17 -26.54 17.01
C ASN A 667 16.61 -26.56 18.43
N PHE A 668 16.49 -27.75 19.03
CA PHE A 668 16.08 -27.92 20.41
C PHE A 668 17.03 -27.20 21.38
N ILE A 669 18.35 -27.32 21.21
CA ILE A 669 19.32 -26.61 22.06
C ILE A 669 19.16 -25.09 21.96
N LYS A 670 18.88 -24.56 20.76
CA LYS A 670 18.62 -23.11 20.57
C LYS A 670 17.35 -22.67 21.30
N VAL A 671 16.24 -23.41 21.12
CA VAL A 671 14.96 -23.12 21.77
C VAL A 671 15.06 -23.21 23.29
N LYS A 672 15.67 -24.27 23.81
CA LYS A 672 15.88 -24.45 25.25
C LYS A 672 16.61 -23.26 25.88
N ARG A 673 17.74 -22.86 25.31
CA ARG A 673 18.51 -21.69 25.77
C ARG A 673 17.68 -20.40 25.75
N PHE A 674 16.82 -20.26 24.75
CA PHE A 674 15.95 -19.10 24.61
C PHE A 674 14.83 -19.09 25.66
N ILE A 675 14.17 -20.23 25.91
CA ILE A 675 13.16 -20.37 26.98
C ILE A 675 13.78 -20.13 28.36
N ASP A 676 14.97 -20.67 28.62
CA ASP A 676 15.71 -20.43 29.86
C ASP A 676 15.95 -18.92 30.06
N TYR A 677 16.31 -18.21 28.99
CA TYR A 677 16.50 -16.76 29.02
C TYR A 677 15.21 -16.01 29.36
N ILE A 678 14.08 -16.38 28.74
CA ILE A 678 12.76 -15.79 28.99
C ILE A 678 12.37 -15.96 30.46
N GLY A 679 12.57 -17.16 31.02
CA GLY A 679 12.27 -17.46 32.42
C GLY A 679 13.11 -16.60 33.37
N ILE A 680 14.42 -16.52 33.15
CA ILE A 680 15.32 -15.66 33.93
C ILE A 680 14.89 -14.19 33.83
N LYS A 681 14.50 -13.73 32.64
CA LYS A 681 14.09 -12.34 32.43
C LYS A 681 12.80 -12.00 33.19
N GLN A 682 11.82 -12.90 33.18
CA GLN A 682 10.58 -12.73 33.94
C GLN A 682 10.82 -12.75 35.46
N GLU A 683 11.69 -13.63 35.95
CA GLU A 683 12.06 -13.67 37.38
C GLU A 683 12.73 -12.36 37.84
N ILE A 684 13.62 -11.78 37.02
CA ILE A 684 14.27 -10.49 37.31
C ILE A 684 13.24 -9.36 37.28
N GLY A 685 12.38 -9.31 36.27
CA GLY A 685 11.36 -8.26 36.12
C GLY A 685 10.35 -8.22 37.29
N LEU A 686 10.05 -9.36 37.90
CA LEU A 686 9.20 -9.45 39.09
C LEU A 686 9.88 -8.96 40.38
N SER A 687 11.21 -8.80 40.40
CA SER A 687 11.98 -8.43 41.60
C SER A 687 12.27 -6.92 41.73
N ASP A 688 12.12 -6.15 40.65
CA ASP A 688 12.38 -4.70 40.58
C ASP A 688 11.11 -3.83 40.69
N GLY A 689 9.96 -4.43 41.03
CA GLY A 689 8.64 -3.78 41.16
C GLY A 689 8.27 -3.33 42.58
#